data_AF-A0A0W0TV52-F1
#
_entry.id   AF-A0A0W0TV52-F1
#
_cell.length_a   1.000
_cell.length_b   1.000
_cell.length_c   1.000
_cell.angle_alpha   90.00
_cell.angle_beta   90.00
_cell.angle_gamma   90.00
#
_symmetry.space_group_name_H-M   'P 1'
#
loop_
_entity.id
_entity.type
_entity.pdbx_description
1 polymer ?
#
loop_
_entity_poly.entity_id
_entity_poly.type
_entity_poly.pdbx_seq_one_letter_code
_entity_poly.pdbx_strand_id
1 'polypeptide(L)'
;MKPLLSEYYQYLFAGHARIDVSHMPPSKQAQRKHFIIACIREKFKNMTEDDDLSQHFRRMLRQTGSELEQVLYGNQEDDLGPITPGHALPDDAALLVHFQQLNTHYLFFKHDDKETAVHFQLFFKICKIVNLFLEKSGALDETIGLQAYKMLVWYGYAPGRNPFARIEGHFSAHNSSLSKPLSDILKPDLPINDPPIKKLEQWRKLIQLHGQIAITLFQEAQPIEQGLRKNRLTLPSAINQAASLRYQRANEYPDLASLCYQYDRPQDMFNRCLAIRPFIKTRDKLPHLVVEGSDYGYNGYCLVKMPADDPNAYLLGDISHSCQSIGAASETLVRDGLLLENNGFLVLLKGKKPGAGPPLNREQAIRYSDYKIVAHGYLWNSTSGLVLDSFESLRSGDEPAGIHLLKQYGRALLQEYPQYRLFSLGAGGKTPAALLHEANTPLLFLTDPMLQGKQHLDSLMQFVLAEHNLDERRAALKQRLIDNKLGWDADDLAERIAIDSLYTDSQFLSIECTLFDEKICQLIRLFESVNPEKFKQYFLNKTDIFLGLLYTLKQLNLTADTTTCCNALAFTKIAAIHSLKLLQQQQLLDNTIATRIFSSEAAFKTLTAIIHFLAAWNALNQSTLHSLLHAKTIATRLNFQDKIQRLARKNQVFSEDFSALLSLPPKRQQEALKHLCWLSEMDLFTPPNRRLFLTHPTHAHALQALFMRLKNLHHQFSETDYALLEEHLDKLLALQIAADFLADKRQLTLIAWRAVIPLAIKQQSGTGQLKEWLERHWNKDASFLDSASGRHRLFTSTSPALNDQDIDAPIKPGPPPLTDSRYKNQ
;
A
#
# COMPACT_ATOMS: atom_id res chain seq x y z
N MET A 1 -3.79 -24.93 -20.08
CA MET A 1 -3.95 -24.05 -21.27
C MET A 1 -5.36 -23.48 -21.19
N LYS A 2 -5.55 -22.15 -21.16
CA LYS A 2 -6.89 -21.56 -21.12
C LYS A 2 -7.56 -21.81 -22.48
N PRO A 3 -8.74 -22.46 -22.53
CA PRO A 3 -9.35 -22.83 -23.79
C PRO A 3 -9.85 -21.58 -24.54
N LEU A 4 -9.71 -21.59 -25.86
CA LEU A 4 -10.00 -20.45 -26.73
C LEU A 4 -11.52 -20.36 -26.99
N LEU A 5 -12.12 -19.17 -26.87
CA LEU A 5 -13.56 -18.95 -27.12
C LEU A 5 -13.98 -19.40 -28.53
N SER A 6 -13.07 -19.21 -29.49
CA SER A 6 -13.21 -19.63 -30.88
C SER A 6 -13.25 -21.14 -31.06
N GLU A 7 -12.57 -21.90 -30.20
CA GLU A 7 -12.65 -23.36 -30.25
C GLU A 7 -14.04 -23.82 -29.83
N TYR A 8 -14.58 -23.26 -28.74
CA TYR A 8 -15.96 -23.53 -28.34
C TYR A 8 -16.94 -23.15 -29.44
N TYR A 9 -16.81 -21.95 -30.00
CA TYR A 9 -17.61 -21.51 -31.12
C TYR A 9 -17.56 -22.49 -32.30
N GLN A 10 -16.35 -22.90 -32.68
CA GLN A 10 -16.14 -23.79 -33.82
C GLN A 10 -16.81 -25.15 -33.64
N TYR A 11 -16.59 -25.79 -32.50
CA TYR A 11 -17.15 -27.12 -32.23
C TYR A 11 -18.65 -27.10 -31.97
N LEU A 12 -19.15 -26.05 -31.29
CA LEU A 12 -20.55 -25.99 -30.89
C LEU A 12 -21.47 -25.46 -31.99
N PHE A 13 -21.05 -24.39 -32.67
CA PHE A 13 -21.93 -23.60 -33.53
C PHE A 13 -21.47 -23.54 -34.99
N ALA A 14 -20.16 -23.65 -35.27
CA ALA A 14 -19.65 -23.61 -36.66
C ALA A 14 -19.56 -24.99 -37.34
N GLY A 15 -20.10 -26.04 -36.70
CA GLY A 15 -20.14 -27.38 -37.26
C GLY A 15 -18.79 -28.09 -37.35
N HIS A 16 -17.73 -27.64 -36.67
CA HIS A 16 -16.43 -28.36 -36.67
C HIS A 16 -16.51 -29.71 -35.92
N ALA A 17 -17.61 -29.98 -35.21
CA ALA A 17 -17.93 -31.32 -34.74
C ALA A 17 -18.30 -32.30 -35.88
N ARG A 18 -18.63 -31.81 -37.08
CA ARG A 18 -18.77 -32.62 -38.31
C ARG A 18 -17.40 -33.11 -38.74
N ILE A 19 -17.07 -34.33 -38.34
CA ILE A 19 -15.82 -34.96 -38.75
C ILE A 19 -15.99 -35.53 -40.17
N ASP A 20 -15.73 -34.70 -41.17
CA ASP A 20 -15.65 -35.13 -42.57
C ASP A 20 -14.23 -35.57 -42.93
N VAL A 21 -14.05 -36.89 -43.08
CA VAL A 21 -12.79 -37.52 -43.55
C VAL A 21 -12.93 -38.10 -44.96
N SER A 22 -14.00 -37.77 -45.69
CA SER A 22 -14.27 -38.33 -47.03
C SER A 22 -13.16 -38.05 -48.05
N HIS A 23 -12.43 -36.94 -47.86
CA HIS A 23 -11.27 -36.55 -48.67
C HIS A 23 -10.00 -37.40 -48.42
N MET A 24 -9.99 -38.26 -47.39
CA MET A 24 -8.85 -39.14 -47.09
C MET A 24 -9.02 -40.55 -47.69
N PRO A 25 -7.92 -41.29 -47.96
CA PRO A 25 -8.02 -42.68 -48.40
C PRO A 25 -8.80 -43.54 -47.39
N PRO A 26 -9.68 -44.46 -47.84
CA PRO A 26 -10.51 -45.27 -46.94
C PRO A 26 -9.74 -45.98 -45.82
N SER A 27 -8.52 -46.43 -46.11
CA SER A 27 -7.60 -47.08 -45.15
C SER A 27 -7.16 -46.18 -43.99
N LYS A 28 -7.24 -44.85 -44.12
CA LYS A 28 -6.84 -43.87 -43.10
C LYS A 28 -8.01 -43.14 -42.45
N GLN A 29 -9.22 -43.25 -43.00
CA GLN A 29 -10.40 -42.52 -42.52
C GLN A 29 -10.75 -42.87 -41.07
N ALA A 30 -10.80 -44.15 -40.73
CA ALA A 30 -11.11 -44.60 -39.36
C ALA A 30 -10.08 -44.12 -38.34
N GLN A 31 -8.79 -44.24 -38.66
CA GLN A 31 -7.69 -43.80 -37.79
C GLN A 31 -7.72 -42.28 -37.59
N ARG A 32 -7.93 -41.49 -38.65
CA ARG A 32 -7.99 -40.03 -38.55
C ARG A 32 -9.23 -39.59 -37.76
N LYS A 33 -10.39 -40.20 -38.02
CA LYS A 33 -11.62 -39.92 -37.27
C LYS A 33 -11.42 -40.21 -35.78
N HIS A 34 -10.83 -41.35 -35.43
CA HIS A 34 -10.51 -41.70 -34.04
C HIS A 34 -9.57 -40.67 -33.40
N PHE A 35 -8.51 -40.26 -34.11
CA PHE A 35 -7.58 -39.23 -33.63
C PHE A 35 -8.28 -37.88 -33.38
N ILE A 36 -9.11 -37.41 -34.32
CA ILE A 36 -9.85 -36.14 -34.17
C ILE A 36 -10.82 -36.23 -32.98
N ILE A 37 -11.57 -37.32 -32.85
CA ILE A 37 -12.48 -37.54 -31.70
C ILE A 37 -11.68 -37.52 -30.39
N ALA A 38 -10.54 -38.20 -30.32
CA ALA A 38 -9.67 -38.19 -29.14
C ALA A 38 -9.19 -36.78 -28.79
N CYS A 39 -8.77 -35.99 -29.79
CA CYS A 39 -8.39 -34.59 -29.58
C CYS A 39 -9.56 -33.72 -29.09
N ILE A 40 -10.76 -33.92 -29.62
CA ILE A 40 -11.96 -33.19 -29.17
C ILE A 40 -12.31 -33.57 -27.73
N ARG A 41 -12.33 -34.87 -27.40
CA ARG A 41 -12.59 -35.36 -26.04
C ARG A 41 -11.60 -34.80 -25.03
N GLU A 42 -10.32 -34.79 -25.36
CA GLU A 42 -9.29 -34.22 -24.47
C GLU A 42 -9.53 -32.73 -24.19
N LYS A 43 -10.00 -31.96 -25.19
CA LYS A 43 -10.32 -30.53 -25.02
C LYS A 43 -11.51 -30.27 -24.09
N PHE A 44 -12.50 -31.15 -24.12
CA PHE A 44 -13.72 -31.04 -23.31
C PHE A 44 -13.69 -31.89 -22.03
N LYS A 45 -12.57 -32.55 -21.74
CA LYS A 45 -12.37 -33.49 -20.63
C LYS A 45 -12.89 -32.96 -19.29
N ASN A 46 -12.53 -31.73 -18.94
CA ASN A 46 -12.95 -31.08 -17.69
C ASN A 46 -14.47 -30.91 -17.54
N MET A 47 -15.20 -30.84 -18.66
CA MET A 47 -16.67 -30.75 -18.66
C MET A 47 -17.30 -32.14 -18.66
N THR A 48 -16.65 -33.13 -19.27
CA THR A 48 -17.21 -34.47 -19.45
C THR A 48 -16.93 -35.44 -18.29
N GLU A 49 -15.87 -35.22 -17.51
CA GLU A 49 -15.46 -36.09 -16.38
C GLU A 49 -16.17 -35.80 -15.05
N ASP A 50 -16.75 -34.60 -14.89
CA ASP A 50 -17.56 -34.25 -13.73
C ASP A 50 -19.00 -34.64 -14.01
N ASP A 51 -19.53 -35.65 -13.30
CA ASP A 51 -20.83 -36.27 -13.62
C ASP A 51 -21.99 -35.25 -13.69
N ASP A 52 -22.01 -34.26 -12.79
CA ASP A 52 -23.07 -33.24 -12.72
C ASP A 52 -22.93 -32.22 -13.86
N LEU A 53 -21.72 -31.68 -14.04
CA LEU A 53 -21.43 -30.75 -15.13
C LEU A 53 -21.59 -31.41 -16.51
N SER A 54 -21.26 -32.70 -16.62
CA SER A 54 -21.33 -33.46 -17.84
C SER A 54 -22.78 -33.64 -18.29
N GLN A 55 -23.70 -33.96 -17.37
CA GLN A 55 -25.12 -33.99 -17.70
C GLN A 55 -25.66 -32.62 -18.10
N HIS A 56 -25.27 -31.54 -17.40
CA HIS A 56 -25.68 -30.19 -17.76
C HIS A 56 -25.16 -29.73 -19.11
N PHE A 57 -23.89 -29.99 -19.38
CA PHE A 57 -23.26 -29.66 -20.66
C PHE A 57 -23.92 -30.44 -21.80
N ARG A 58 -24.18 -31.73 -21.61
CA ARG A 58 -24.88 -32.57 -22.59
C ARG A 58 -26.28 -32.05 -22.93
N ARG A 59 -27.08 -31.68 -21.92
CA ARG A 59 -28.41 -31.05 -22.14
C ARG A 59 -28.28 -29.77 -22.98
N MET A 60 -27.27 -28.94 -22.70
CA MET A 60 -27.01 -27.73 -23.48
C MET A 60 -26.62 -28.02 -24.94
N LEU A 61 -25.78 -29.03 -25.19
CA LEU A 61 -25.46 -29.46 -26.56
C LEU A 61 -26.72 -29.87 -27.32
N ARG A 62 -27.63 -30.59 -26.65
CA ARG A 62 -28.90 -30.99 -27.24
C ARG A 62 -29.81 -29.80 -27.56
N GLN A 63 -29.90 -28.83 -26.65
CA GLN A 63 -30.65 -27.58 -26.90
C GLN A 63 -30.11 -26.80 -28.10
N THR A 64 -28.80 -26.87 -28.36
CA THR A 64 -28.17 -26.18 -29.49
C THR A 64 -28.17 -27.00 -30.79
N GLY A 65 -28.63 -28.26 -30.75
CA GLY A 65 -28.53 -29.17 -31.90
C GLY A 65 -27.09 -29.50 -32.29
N SER A 66 -26.14 -29.39 -31.35
CA SER A 66 -24.72 -29.55 -31.64
C SER A 66 -24.36 -31.02 -31.85
N GLU A 67 -23.70 -31.32 -32.96
CA GLU A 67 -23.15 -32.67 -33.23
C GLU A 67 -22.00 -33.05 -32.30
N LEU A 68 -21.49 -32.08 -31.54
CA LEU A 68 -20.51 -32.33 -30.49
C LEU A 68 -21.02 -33.34 -29.46
N GLU A 69 -22.33 -33.40 -29.23
CA GLU A 69 -22.92 -34.38 -28.32
C GLU A 69 -22.59 -35.81 -28.76
N GLN A 70 -22.81 -36.14 -30.03
CA GLN A 70 -22.53 -37.48 -30.57
C GLN A 70 -21.03 -37.81 -30.49
N VAL A 71 -20.16 -36.82 -30.69
CA VAL A 71 -18.69 -36.99 -30.62
C VAL A 71 -18.24 -37.28 -29.19
N LEU A 72 -18.76 -36.55 -28.21
CA LEU A 72 -18.36 -36.67 -26.81
C LEU A 72 -19.02 -37.88 -26.13
N TYR A 73 -20.32 -38.08 -26.31
CA TYR A 73 -21.13 -39.02 -25.53
C TYR A 73 -21.59 -40.26 -26.32
N GLY A 74 -21.53 -40.23 -27.66
CA GLY A 74 -21.92 -41.37 -28.50
C GLY A 74 -23.42 -41.64 -28.60
N ASN A 75 -24.26 -40.81 -27.98
CA ASN A 75 -25.72 -40.91 -28.00
C ASN A 75 -26.38 -39.53 -27.92
N GLN A 76 -27.48 -39.32 -28.65
CA GLN A 76 -28.28 -38.09 -28.68
C GLN A 76 -29.77 -38.29 -28.35
N GLU A 77 -30.20 -39.53 -28.07
CA GLU A 77 -31.64 -39.88 -27.97
C GLU A 77 -32.09 -40.34 -26.58
N ASP A 78 -31.16 -40.57 -25.65
CA ASP A 78 -31.49 -40.97 -24.27
C ASP A 78 -32.15 -39.87 -23.46
N ASP A 79 -33.04 -40.24 -22.52
CA ASP A 79 -33.66 -39.29 -21.62
C ASP A 79 -32.64 -38.74 -20.61
N LEU A 80 -32.43 -37.42 -20.64
CA LEU A 80 -31.53 -36.71 -19.72
C LEU A 80 -32.28 -36.14 -18.51
N GLY A 81 -33.59 -36.35 -18.37
CA GLY A 81 -34.40 -35.77 -17.31
C GLY A 81 -34.56 -34.23 -17.41
N PRO A 82 -35.20 -33.59 -16.41
CA PRO A 82 -35.50 -32.16 -16.45
C PRO A 82 -34.23 -31.30 -16.37
N ILE A 83 -34.28 -30.13 -17.02
CA ILE A 83 -33.18 -29.17 -16.98
C ILE A 83 -33.17 -28.45 -15.63
N THR A 84 -32.03 -28.48 -14.94
CA THR A 84 -31.85 -27.71 -13.70
C THR A 84 -31.98 -26.21 -13.98
N PRO A 85 -32.78 -25.47 -13.18
CA PRO A 85 -32.89 -24.02 -13.30
C PRO A 85 -31.52 -23.33 -13.35
N GLY A 86 -31.38 -22.34 -14.24
CA GLY A 86 -30.12 -21.61 -14.44
C GLY A 86 -29.10 -22.29 -15.37
N HIS A 87 -29.29 -23.55 -15.76
CA HIS A 87 -28.44 -24.24 -16.73
C HIS A 87 -29.02 -24.29 -18.15
N ALA A 88 -30.31 -23.99 -18.30
CA ALA A 88 -30.96 -23.90 -19.61
C ALA A 88 -30.42 -22.70 -20.41
N LEU A 89 -30.25 -22.89 -21.72
CA LEU A 89 -30.14 -21.76 -22.63
C LEU A 89 -31.53 -21.14 -22.85
N PRO A 90 -31.68 -19.82 -22.71
CA PRO A 90 -32.89 -19.13 -23.16
C PRO A 90 -33.08 -19.33 -24.68
N ASP A 91 -34.33 -19.39 -25.13
CA ASP A 91 -34.62 -19.46 -26.56
C ASP A 91 -34.25 -18.14 -27.28
N ASP A 92 -34.14 -18.21 -28.61
CA ASP A 92 -33.69 -17.08 -29.42
C ASP A 92 -34.63 -15.86 -29.32
N ALA A 93 -35.91 -16.07 -29.01
CA ALA A 93 -36.89 -15.00 -28.82
C ALA A 93 -36.68 -14.28 -27.48
N ALA A 94 -36.42 -15.02 -26.39
CA ALA A 94 -36.05 -14.47 -25.10
C ALA A 94 -34.72 -13.70 -25.18
N LEU A 95 -33.73 -14.24 -25.89
CA LEU A 95 -32.46 -13.55 -26.14
C LEU A 95 -32.64 -12.27 -26.96
N LEU A 96 -33.56 -12.26 -27.94
CA LEU A 96 -33.87 -11.06 -28.72
C LEU A 96 -34.51 -9.97 -27.84
N VAL A 97 -35.46 -10.34 -26.97
CA VAL A 97 -36.07 -9.41 -26.00
C VAL A 97 -35.00 -8.83 -25.08
N HIS A 98 -34.10 -9.66 -24.57
CA HIS A 98 -33.01 -9.22 -23.71
C HIS A 98 -32.04 -8.27 -24.45
N PHE A 99 -31.67 -8.58 -25.69
CA PHE A 99 -30.88 -7.68 -26.54
C PHE A 99 -31.57 -6.33 -26.71
N GLN A 100 -32.87 -6.33 -27.02
CA GLN A 100 -33.66 -5.10 -27.20
C GLN A 100 -33.73 -4.27 -25.92
N GLN A 101 -33.89 -4.91 -24.75
CA GLN A 101 -33.85 -4.22 -23.45
C GLN A 101 -32.50 -3.53 -23.22
N LEU A 102 -31.39 -4.25 -23.42
CA LEU A 102 -30.04 -3.70 -23.28
C LEU A 102 -29.77 -2.59 -24.31
N ASN A 103 -30.17 -2.78 -25.56
CA ASN A 103 -29.97 -1.79 -26.61
C ASN A 103 -30.86 -0.55 -26.44
N THR A 104 -32.06 -0.69 -25.87
CA THR A 104 -32.89 0.45 -25.48
C THR A 104 -32.23 1.27 -24.39
N HIS A 105 -31.53 0.61 -23.47
CA HIS A 105 -30.81 1.29 -22.39
C HIS A 105 -29.51 1.97 -22.87
N TYR A 106 -28.68 1.26 -23.63
CA TYR A 106 -27.34 1.74 -23.99
C TYR A 106 -27.23 2.37 -25.39
N LEU A 107 -28.19 2.15 -26.29
CA LEU A 107 -28.34 2.83 -27.59
C LEU A 107 -27.15 2.67 -28.58
N PHE A 108 -26.42 1.55 -28.54
CA PHE A 108 -25.25 1.34 -29.43
C PHE A 108 -25.60 0.87 -30.84
N PHE A 109 -26.74 0.20 -31.00
CA PHE A 109 -27.15 -0.43 -32.25
C PHE A 109 -28.53 0.07 -32.68
N LYS A 110 -28.88 -0.10 -33.97
CA LYS A 110 -30.24 0.21 -34.43
C LYS A 110 -31.23 -0.78 -33.82
N HIS A 111 -32.44 -0.31 -33.51
CA HIS A 111 -33.47 -1.14 -32.86
C HIS A 111 -33.84 -2.38 -33.70
N ASP A 112 -33.78 -2.28 -35.02
CA ASP A 112 -34.11 -3.32 -36.00
C ASP A 112 -32.89 -4.06 -36.57
N ASP A 113 -31.72 -3.94 -35.93
CA ASP A 113 -30.49 -4.59 -36.37
C ASP A 113 -30.49 -6.11 -36.11
N LYS A 114 -31.14 -6.83 -37.04
CA LYS A 114 -31.27 -8.29 -36.99
C LYS A 114 -29.92 -9.00 -37.01
N GLU A 115 -28.94 -8.48 -37.76
CA GLU A 115 -27.63 -9.10 -37.86
C GLU A 115 -26.89 -9.03 -36.52
N THR A 116 -26.89 -7.85 -35.90
CA THR A 116 -26.30 -7.66 -34.57
C THR A 116 -27.03 -8.48 -33.50
N ALA A 117 -28.36 -8.63 -33.57
CA ALA A 117 -29.11 -9.47 -32.65
C ALA A 117 -28.72 -10.97 -32.75
N VAL A 118 -28.49 -11.47 -33.97
CA VAL A 118 -27.98 -12.85 -34.17
C VAL A 118 -26.59 -13.01 -33.56
N HIS A 119 -25.72 -12.01 -33.71
CA HIS A 119 -24.40 -12.03 -33.07
C HIS A 119 -24.52 -11.95 -31.54
N PHE A 120 -25.41 -11.14 -30.99
CA PHE A 120 -25.67 -11.12 -29.55
C PHE A 120 -26.05 -12.51 -29.01
N GLN A 121 -26.95 -13.22 -29.70
CA GLN A 121 -27.34 -14.59 -29.32
C GLN A 121 -26.14 -15.53 -29.27
N LEU A 122 -25.25 -15.44 -30.28
CA LEU A 122 -24.02 -16.23 -30.33
C LEU A 122 -23.08 -15.93 -29.16
N PHE A 123 -22.85 -14.65 -28.89
CA PHE A 123 -22.00 -14.22 -27.78
C PHE A 123 -22.60 -14.65 -26.44
N PHE A 124 -23.93 -14.52 -26.25
CA PHE A 124 -24.63 -14.97 -25.05
C PHE A 124 -24.40 -16.46 -24.79
N LYS A 125 -24.63 -17.31 -25.80
CA LYS A 125 -24.49 -18.76 -25.66
C LYS A 125 -23.06 -19.13 -25.25
N ILE A 126 -22.05 -18.51 -25.86
CA ILE A 126 -20.64 -18.71 -25.49
C ILE A 126 -20.34 -18.20 -24.08
N CYS A 127 -20.80 -16.99 -23.72
CA CYS A 127 -20.65 -16.47 -22.36
C CYS A 127 -21.28 -17.40 -21.32
N LYS A 128 -22.45 -17.98 -21.61
CA LYS A 128 -23.13 -18.92 -20.71
C LYS A 128 -22.29 -20.16 -20.45
N ILE A 129 -21.70 -20.73 -21.49
CA ILE A 129 -20.80 -21.89 -21.38
C ILE A 129 -19.56 -21.55 -20.55
N VAL A 130 -18.92 -20.41 -20.85
CA VAL A 130 -17.71 -19.98 -20.12
C VAL A 130 -18.04 -19.76 -18.64
N ASN A 131 -19.13 -19.06 -18.33
CA ASN A 131 -19.52 -18.76 -16.96
C ASN A 131 -19.88 -20.04 -16.17
N LEU A 132 -20.61 -20.98 -16.78
CA LEU A 132 -21.04 -22.21 -16.10
C LEU A 132 -19.89 -23.21 -15.93
N PHE A 133 -19.15 -23.49 -17.00
CA PHE A 133 -18.25 -24.66 -17.04
C PHE A 133 -16.77 -24.31 -16.86
N LEU A 134 -16.36 -23.09 -17.21
CA LEU A 134 -14.93 -22.70 -17.16
C LEU A 134 -14.63 -21.82 -15.95
N GLU A 135 -15.37 -20.73 -15.78
CA GLU A 135 -15.17 -19.77 -14.70
C GLU A 135 -15.96 -20.12 -13.45
N LYS A 136 -16.96 -21.01 -13.58
CA LYS A 136 -17.90 -21.42 -12.52
C LYS A 136 -18.35 -20.20 -11.70
N SER A 137 -18.77 -19.14 -12.40
CA SER A 137 -19.04 -17.83 -11.80
C SER A 137 -20.38 -17.76 -11.10
N GLY A 138 -21.32 -18.63 -11.45
CA GLY A 138 -22.71 -18.58 -10.97
C GLY A 138 -23.47 -17.35 -11.46
N ALA A 139 -23.00 -16.70 -12.54
CA ALA A 139 -23.65 -15.51 -13.08
C ALA A 139 -25.07 -15.83 -13.59
N LEU A 140 -26.02 -14.96 -13.24
CA LEU A 140 -27.39 -15.00 -13.74
C LEU A 140 -27.44 -14.60 -15.22
N ASP A 141 -28.55 -14.93 -15.90
CA ASP A 141 -28.73 -14.67 -17.33
C ASP A 141 -28.68 -13.17 -17.64
N GLU A 142 -29.17 -12.30 -16.76
CA GLU A 142 -29.06 -10.83 -16.87
C GLU A 142 -27.60 -10.38 -16.98
N THR A 143 -26.74 -10.90 -16.10
CA THR A 143 -25.31 -10.58 -16.08
C THR A 143 -24.61 -11.11 -17.33
N ILE A 144 -24.96 -12.32 -17.77
CA ILE A 144 -24.40 -12.94 -18.98
C ILE A 144 -24.84 -12.18 -20.24
N GLY A 145 -26.09 -11.72 -20.28
CA GLY A 145 -26.61 -10.85 -21.33
C GLY A 145 -25.82 -9.55 -21.42
N LEU A 146 -25.59 -8.89 -20.29
CA LEU A 146 -24.78 -7.67 -20.26
C LEU A 146 -23.33 -7.94 -20.72
N GLN A 147 -22.72 -9.06 -20.32
CA GLN A 147 -21.38 -9.45 -20.80
C GLN A 147 -21.34 -9.64 -22.31
N ALA A 148 -22.30 -10.37 -22.88
CA ALA A 148 -22.41 -10.59 -24.32
C ALA A 148 -22.58 -9.26 -25.09
N TYR A 149 -23.42 -8.37 -24.57
CA TYR A 149 -23.63 -7.03 -25.12
C TYR A 149 -22.35 -6.18 -25.08
N LYS A 150 -21.64 -6.17 -23.94
CA LYS A 150 -20.32 -5.51 -23.79
C LYS A 150 -19.30 -6.03 -24.78
N MET A 151 -19.23 -7.34 -24.98
CA MET A 151 -18.33 -7.93 -25.96
C MET A 151 -18.64 -7.43 -27.38
N LEU A 152 -19.92 -7.34 -27.74
CA LEU A 152 -20.37 -6.83 -29.03
C LEU A 152 -20.02 -5.35 -29.21
N VAL A 153 -20.18 -4.53 -28.16
CA VAL A 153 -19.82 -3.11 -28.20
C VAL A 153 -18.30 -2.91 -28.31
N TRP A 154 -17.51 -3.53 -27.43
CA TRP A 154 -16.06 -3.27 -27.33
C TRP A 154 -15.22 -3.94 -28.41
N TYR A 155 -15.67 -5.08 -28.94
CA TYR A 155 -14.88 -5.84 -29.91
C TYR A 155 -15.55 -5.90 -31.28
N GLY A 156 -16.88 -5.75 -31.35
CA GLY A 156 -17.63 -5.85 -32.59
C GLY A 156 -17.55 -7.25 -33.20
N TYR A 157 -17.98 -7.34 -34.45
CA TYR A 157 -17.83 -8.54 -35.27
C TYR A 157 -17.42 -8.13 -36.69
N ALA A 158 -16.91 -9.09 -37.46
CA ALA A 158 -16.58 -8.88 -38.86
C ALA A 158 -17.15 -10.06 -39.66
N PRO A 159 -18.02 -9.81 -40.66
CA PRO A 159 -18.58 -10.86 -41.49
C PRO A 159 -17.50 -11.77 -42.09
N GLY A 160 -17.73 -13.08 -42.07
CA GLY A 160 -16.80 -14.08 -42.60
C GLY A 160 -15.53 -14.28 -41.78
N ARG A 161 -15.40 -13.67 -40.59
CA ARG A 161 -14.30 -13.91 -39.65
C ARG A 161 -14.83 -14.50 -38.36
N ASN A 162 -13.94 -15.19 -37.63
CA ASN A 162 -14.23 -15.65 -36.28
C ASN A 162 -14.63 -14.46 -35.39
N PRO A 163 -15.86 -14.45 -34.84
CA PRO A 163 -16.37 -13.31 -34.05
C PRO A 163 -15.61 -13.10 -32.73
N PHE A 164 -14.90 -14.11 -32.24
CA PHE A 164 -14.14 -14.03 -30.98
C PHE A 164 -12.67 -13.65 -31.16
N ALA A 165 -12.16 -13.59 -32.39
CA ALA A 165 -10.72 -13.38 -32.65
C ALA A 165 -10.16 -12.09 -32.01
N ARG A 166 -10.94 -11.01 -32.00
CA ARG A 166 -10.53 -9.74 -31.37
C ARG A 166 -10.42 -9.86 -29.84
N ILE A 167 -11.33 -10.60 -29.22
CA ILE A 167 -11.38 -10.81 -27.77
C ILE A 167 -10.25 -11.73 -27.32
N GLU A 168 -10.01 -12.80 -28.08
CA GLU A 168 -8.91 -13.73 -27.80
C GLU A 168 -7.55 -13.06 -27.97
N GLY A 169 -7.41 -12.20 -28.99
CA GLY A 169 -6.23 -11.36 -29.15
C GLY A 169 -6.01 -10.44 -27.93
N HIS A 170 -7.09 -9.86 -27.41
CA HIS A 170 -7.04 -9.07 -26.18
C HIS A 170 -6.68 -9.93 -24.94
N PHE A 171 -7.28 -11.12 -24.77
CA PHE A 171 -6.96 -12.03 -23.67
C PHE A 171 -5.49 -12.46 -23.68
N SER A 172 -4.97 -12.76 -24.87
CA SER A 172 -3.58 -13.18 -25.06
C SER A 172 -2.60 -12.04 -24.75
N ALA A 173 -2.96 -10.80 -25.08
CA ALA A 173 -2.11 -9.63 -24.86
C ALA A 173 -2.11 -9.13 -23.42
N HIS A 174 -3.25 -9.19 -22.72
CA HIS A 174 -3.45 -8.45 -21.48
C HIS A 174 -3.71 -9.30 -20.22
N ASN A 175 -4.02 -10.62 -20.33
CA ASN A 175 -4.69 -11.34 -19.23
C ASN A 175 -4.14 -12.74 -18.88
N SER A 176 -2.82 -12.92 -18.94
CA SER A 176 -2.20 -14.21 -18.60
C SER A 176 -2.50 -14.66 -17.16
N SER A 177 -2.67 -13.74 -16.20
CA SER A 177 -2.76 -14.03 -14.76
C SER A 177 -4.17 -14.06 -14.12
N LEU A 178 -5.25 -13.67 -14.82
CA LEU A 178 -6.59 -13.62 -14.21
C LEU A 178 -7.20 -15.02 -14.02
N SER A 179 -7.93 -15.23 -12.92
CA SER A 179 -8.62 -16.49 -12.61
C SER A 179 -9.94 -16.64 -13.37
N LYS A 180 -10.64 -15.53 -13.64
CA LYS A 180 -11.88 -15.48 -14.43
C LYS A 180 -11.78 -14.41 -15.54
N PRO A 181 -10.97 -14.67 -16.58
CA PRO A 181 -10.61 -13.64 -17.56
C PRO A 181 -11.81 -12.91 -18.18
N LEU A 182 -12.87 -13.64 -18.57
CA LEU A 182 -14.04 -13.03 -19.20
C LEU A 182 -14.81 -12.16 -18.21
N SER A 183 -15.14 -12.70 -17.03
CA SER A 183 -15.90 -11.96 -16.01
C SER A 183 -15.15 -10.73 -15.50
N ASP A 184 -13.84 -10.84 -15.29
CA ASP A 184 -13.01 -9.77 -14.71
C ASP A 184 -12.85 -8.59 -15.69
N ILE A 185 -12.63 -8.87 -16.98
CA ILE A 185 -12.44 -7.83 -18.02
C ILE A 185 -13.75 -7.10 -18.33
N LEU A 186 -14.89 -7.80 -18.28
CA LEU A 186 -16.21 -7.23 -18.61
C LEU A 186 -16.90 -6.55 -17.42
N LYS A 187 -16.20 -6.41 -16.29
CA LYS A 187 -16.72 -5.75 -15.09
C LYS A 187 -17.06 -4.27 -15.29
N PRO A 188 -16.25 -3.43 -15.96
CA PRO A 188 -16.58 -2.02 -16.20
C PRO A 188 -17.88 -1.88 -16.99
N ASP A 189 -18.66 -0.86 -16.66
CA ASP A 189 -19.93 -0.60 -17.35
C ASP A 189 -19.77 0.12 -18.69
N LEU A 190 -20.82 0.11 -19.51
CA LEU A 190 -20.88 0.86 -20.77
C LEU A 190 -21.41 2.28 -20.54
N PRO A 191 -20.94 3.30 -21.29
CA PRO A 191 -21.63 4.57 -21.34
C PRO A 191 -22.96 4.43 -22.08
N ILE A 192 -23.91 5.33 -21.80
CA ILE A 192 -25.10 5.49 -22.64
C ILE A 192 -24.66 6.17 -23.94
N ASN A 193 -24.99 5.59 -25.09
CA ASN A 193 -24.58 6.09 -26.41
C ASN A 193 -25.50 7.20 -26.95
N ASP A 194 -25.84 8.17 -26.10
CA ASP A 194 -26.61 9.37 -26.45
C ASP A 194 -25.93 10.65 -25.91
N PRO A 195 -25.37 11.53 -26.75
CA PRO A 195 -25.34 11.45 -28.22
C PRO A 195 -24.42 10.34 -28.76
N PRO A 196 -24.63 9.85 -30.00
CA PRO A 196 -23.84 8.74 -30.54
C PRO A 196 -22.32 8.97 -30.54
N ILE A 197 -21.56 8.00 -30.02
CA ILE A 197 -20.10 7.91 -30.06
C ILE A 197 -19.65 7.79 -31.51
N LYS A 198 -19.02 8.84 -32.03
CA LYS A 198 -18.71 8.99 -33.46
C LYS A 198 -17.51 8.15 -33.88
N LYS A 199 -16.58 7.85 -32.95
CA LYS A 199 -15.33 7.14 -33.25
C LYS A 199 -15.30 5.72 -32.66
N LEU A 200 -16.44 5.02 -32.62
CA LEU A 200 -16.56 3.67 -32.02
C LEU A 200 -15.48 2.68 -32.51
N GLU A 201 -15.20 2.61 -33.82
CA GLU A 201 -14.14 1.74 -34.35
C GLU A 201 -12.72 2.12 -33.87
N GLN A 202 -12.45 3.41 -33.62
CA GLN A 202 -11.17 3.83 -33.05
C GLN A 202 -11.08 3.42 -31.57
N TRP A 203 -12.18 3.52 -30.82
CA TRP A 203 -12.26 3.01 -29.45
C TRP A 203 -12.04 1.50 -29.37
N ARG A 204 -12.69 0.72 -30.25
CA ARG A 204 -12.47 -0.73 -30.36
C ARG A 204 -10.98 -1.07 -30.57
N LYS A 205 -10.30 -0.33 -31.46
CA LYS A 205 -8.85 -0.47 -31.68
C LYS A 205 -8.03 -0.13 -30.43
N LEU A 206 -8.38 0.93 -29.71
CA LEU A 206 -7.71 1.28 -28.46
C LEU A 206 -7.90 0.21 -27.38
N ILE A 207 -9.12 -0.31 -27.21
CA ILE A 207 -9.44 -1.39 -26.26
C ILE A 207 -8.64 -2.65 -26.61
N GLN A 208 -8.52 -2.99 -27.89
CA GLN A 208 -7.71 -4.11 -28.34
C GLN A 208 -6.22 -3.92 -28.00
N LEU A 209 -5.68 -2.72 -28.25
CA LEU A 209 -4.24 -2.44 -28.08
C LEU A 209 -3.83 -2.20 -26.62
N HIS A 210 -4.68 -1.57 -25.82
CA HIS A 210 -4.32 -1.05 -24.50
C HIS A 210 -5.11 -1.66 -23.35
N GLY A 211 -6.11 -2.48 -23.64
CA GLY A 211 -6.77 -3.28 -22.62
C GLY A 211 -7.65 -2.45 -21.67
N GLN A 212 -7.53 -2.75 -20.38
CA GLN A 212 -8.39 -2.22 -19.33
C GLN A 212 -8.40 -0.68 -19.26
N ILE A 213 -7.25 -0.01 -19.46
CA ILE A 213 -7.18 1.45 -19.41
C ILE A 213 -8.06 2.11 -20.49
N ALA A 214 -8.12 1.52 -21.69
CA ALA A 214 -8.96 2.02 -22.76
C ALA A 214 -10.45 1.72 -22.52
N ILE A 215 -10.77 0.62 -21.84
CA ILE A 215 -12.15 0.31 -21.41
C ILE A 215 -12.63 1.35 -20.39
N THR A 216 -11.80 1.69 -19.40
CA THR A 216 -12.15 2.73 -18.41
C THR A 216 -12.36 4.08 -19.09
N LEU A 217 -11.47 4.48 -20.01
CA LEU A 217 -11.65 5.72 -20.79
C LEU A 217 -12.90 5.70 -21.67
N PHE A 218 -13.32 4.53 -22.16
CA PHE A 218 -14.52 4.41 -22.99
C PHE A 218 -15.79 4.78 -22.23
N GLN A 219 -15.82 4.68 -20.90
CA GLN A 219 -16.95 5.13 -20.07
C GLN A 219 -17.19 6.64 -20.18
N GLU A 220 -16.17 7.40 -20.57
CA GLU A 220 -16.22 8.84 -20.80
C GLU A 220 -16.04 9.16 -22.30
N ALA A 221 -16.34 8.23 -23.19
CA ALA A 221 -16.02 8.34 -24.62
C ALA A 221 -16.61 9.61 -25.27
N GLN A 222 -17.86 9.96 -24.97
CA GLN A 222 -18.54 11.13 -25.54
C GLN A 222 -17.87 12.45 -25.16
N PRO A 223 -17.73 12.81 -23.86
CA PRO A 223 -17.08 14.07 -23.50
C PRO A 223 -15.60 14.09 -23.91
N ILE A 224 -14.92 12.93 -23.94
CA ILE A 224 -13.57 12.83 -24.51
C ILE A 224 -13.58 13.20 -26.00
N GLU A 225 -14.46 12.61 -26.80
CA GLU A 225 -14.53 12.92 -28.23
C GLU A 225 -14.84 14.40 -28.52
N GLN A 226 -15.71 15.01 -27.71
CA GLN A 226 -16.08 16.42 -27.84
C GLN A 226 -14.92 17.38 -27.53
N GLY A 227 -14.07 17.04 -26.54
CA GLY A 227 -12.93 17.88 -26.17
C GLY A 227 -11.68 17.71 -27.03
N LEU A 228 -11.59 16.63 -27.82
CA LEU A 228 -10.45 16.38 -28.69
C LEU A 228 -10.39 17.40 -29.85
N ARG A 229 -9.41 18.32 -29.78
CA ARG A 229 -9.12 19.28 -30.87
C ARG A 229 -8.72 18.63 -32.20
N LYS A 230 -8.14 17.41 -32.15
CA LYS A 230 -7.71 16.64 -33.32
C LYS A 230 -8.67 15.50 -33.60
N ASN A 231 -8.91 15.19 -34.87
CA ASN A 231 -9.81 14.09 -35.26
C ASN A 231 -9.27 12.69 -34.90
N ARG A 232 -7.96 12.53 -34.64
CA ARG A 232 -7.37 11.22 -34.33
C ARG A 232 -7.47 10.88 -32.84
N LEU A 233 -8.14 9.77 -32.52
CA LEU A 233 -8.20 9.22 -31.17
C LEU A 233 -6.97 8.32 -30.93
N THR A 234 -6.15 8.69 -29.95
CA THR A 234 -4.99 7.92 -29.46
C THR A 234 -5.09 7.76 -27.94
N LEU A 235 -4.41 6.76 -27.35
CA LEU A 235 -4.42 6.59 -25.90
C LEU A 235 -3.95 7.86 -25.16
N PRO A 236 -2.79 8.49 -25.50
CA PRO A 236 -2.36 9.71 -24.81
C PRO A 236 -3.36 10.85 -24.95
N SER A 237 -3.94 11.06 -26.15
CA SER A 237 -4.93 12.12 -26.33
C SER A 237 -6.21 11.87 -25.53
N ALA A 238 -6.65 10.61 -25.41
CA ALA A 238 -7.82 10.25 -24.62
C ALA A 238 -7.58 10.47 -23.12
N ILE A 239 -6.41 10.05 -22.60
CA ILE A 239 -6.03 10.29 -21.19
C ILE A 239 -5.94 11.78 -20.89
N ASN A 240 -5.25 12.54 -21.72
CA ASN A 240 -5.09 13.99 -21.49
C ASN A 240 -6.45 14.70 -21.49
N GLN A 241 -7.36 14.29 -22.38
CA GLN A 241 -8.70 14.85 -22.43
C GLN A 241 -9.53 14.43 -21.21
N ALA A 242 -9.50 13.17 -20.80
CA ALA A 242 -10.18 12.69 -19.60
C ALA A 242 -9.67 13.40 -18.33
N ALA A 243 -8.35 13.60 -18.22
CA ALA A 243 -7.75 14.39 -17.15
C ALA A 243 -8.23 15.85 -17.16
N SER A 244 -8.38 16.46 -18.35
CA SER A 244 -8.90 17.84 -18.46
C SER A 244 -10.37 17.98 -18.06
N LEU A 245 -11.16 16.89 -18.21
CA LEU A 245 -12.54 16.84 -17.76
C LEU A 245 -12.62 16.63 -16.23
N ARG A 246 -11.72 15.82 -15.68
CA ARG A 246 -11.69 15.48 -14.24
C ARG A 246 -11.13 16.61 -13.37
N TYR A 247 -10.10 17.31 -13.84
CA TYR A 247 -9.38 18.30 -13.03
C TYR A 247 -9.57 19.72 -13.55
N GLN A 248 -10.18 20.60 -12.74
CA GLN A 248 -10.48 21.98 -13.13
C GLN A 248 -9.24 22.80 -13.54
N ARG A 249 -8.08 22.46 -12.98
CA ARG A 249 -6.79 23.15 -13.21
C ARG A 249 -5.82 22.31 -14.07
N ALA A 250 -6.33 21.34 -14.84
CA ALA A 250 -5.51 20.43 -15.65
C ALA A 250 -4.58 21.17 -16.63
N ASN A 251 -5.02 22.31 -17.14
CA ASN A 251 -4.27 23.16 -18.08
C ASN A 251 -3.00 23.76 -17.46
N GLU A 252 -2.92 23.89 -16.13
CA GLU A 252 -1.73 24.41 -15.47
C GLU A 252 -0.58 23.42 -15.56
N TYR A 253 -0.83 22.12 -15.33
CA TYR A 253 0.18 21.06 -15.45
C TYR A 253 -0.40 19.78 -16.08
N PRO A 254 -0.53 19.73 -17.42
CA PRO A 254 -1.23 18.65 -18.12
C PRO A 254 -0.64 17.25 -17.92
N ASP A 255 0.69 17.14 -17.84
CA ASP A 255 1.36 15.86 -17.65
C ASP A 255 1.07 15.27 -16.27
N LEU A 256 1.13 16.12 -15.23
CA LEU A 256 0.73 15.75 -13.87
C LEU A 256 -0.76 15.39 -13.78
N ALA A 257 -1.64 16.15 -14.44
CA ALA A 257 -3.08 15.85 -14.47
C ALA A 257 -3.34 14.47 -15.10
N SER A 258 -2.66 14.17 -16.20
CA SER A 258 -2.75 12.89 -16.89
C SER A 258 -2.24 11.75 -16.02
N LEU A 259 -1.16 11.97 -15.28
CA LEU A 259 -0.61 11.01 -14.33
C LEU A 259 -1.59 10.78 -13.16
N CYS A 260 -2.12 11.85 -12.56
CA CYS A 260 -3.14 11.77 -11.51
C CYS A 260 -4.36 10.97 -11.99
N TYR A 261 -4.82 11.18 -13.23
CA TYR A 261 -5.95 10.41 -13.79
C TYR A 261 -5.62 8.91 -13.89
N GLN A 262 -4.44 8.57 -14.40
CA GLN A 262 -3.99 7.17 -14.56
C GLN A 262 -3.92 6.42 -13.22
N TYR A 263 -3.54 7.11 -12.15
CA TYR A 263 -3.46 6.57 -10.79
C TYR A 263 -4.72 6.87 -9.94
N ASP A 264 -5.82 7.22 -10.60
CA ASP A 264 -7.13 7.49 -9.99
C ASP A 264 -7.11 8.46 -8.79
N ARG A 265 -6.27 9.51 -8.89
CA ARG A 265 -6.14 10.51 -7.82
C ARG A 265 -7.31 11.51 -7.85
N PRO A 266 -7.90 11.85 -6.70
CA PRO A 266 -8.98 12.84 -6.65
C PRO A 266 -8.46 14.28 -6.88
N GLN A 267 -9.39 15.20 -7.16
CA GLN A 267 -9.12 16.61 -7.52
C GLN A 267 -8.35 17.37 -6.43
N ASP A 268 -8.63 17.11 -5.16
CA ASP A 268 -7.92 17.69 -4.02
C ASP A 268 -6.45 17.25 -3.99
N MET A 269 -6.14 15.99 -4.32
CA MET A 269 -4.76 15.50 -4.42
C MET A 269 -4.01 16.13 -5.59
N PHE A 270 -4.65 16.26 -6.76
CA PHE A 270 -4.05 17.00 -7.88
C PHE A 270 -3.76 18.46 -7.51
N ASN A 271 -4.70 19.15 -6.87
CA ASN A 271 -4.51 20.52 -6.40
C ASN A 271 -3.39 20.64 -5.36
N ARG A 272 -3.23 19.64 -4.48
CA ARG A 272 -2.13 19.57 -3.52
C ARG A 272 -0.78 19.44 -4.22
N CYS A 273 -0.69 18.63 -5.27
CA CYS A 273 0.52 18.53 -6.09
C CYS A 273 0.83 19.86 -6.81
N LEU A 274 -0.19 20.51 -7.40
CA LEU A 274 -0.05 21.84 -8.02
C LEU A 274 0.46 22.90 -7.04
N ALA A 275 0.00 22.87 -5.79
CA ALA A 275 0.44 23.84 -4.77
C ALA A 275 1.94 23.74 -4.43
N ILE A 276 2.56 22.57 -4.64
CA ILE A 276 3.99 22.34 -4.41
C ILE A 276 4.83 22.87 -5.59
N ARG A 277 4.28 22.86 -6.81
CA ARG A 277 5.01 23.13 -8.05
C ARG A 277 5.82 24.44 -8.05
N PRO A 278 5.29 25.60 -7.60
CA PRO A 278 6.06 26.85 -7.60
C PRO A 278 7.33 26.81 -6.73
N PHE A 279 7.42 25.83 -5.84
CA PHE A 279 8.52 25.66 -4.89
C PHE A 279 9.49 24.54 -5.29
N ILE A 280 9.26 23.83 -6.40
CA ILE A 280 10.21 22.82 -6.88
C ILE A 280 11.58 23.46 -7.05
N LYS A 281 12.60 22.75 -6.54
CA LYS A 281 13.98 23.20 -6.62
C LYS A 281 14.41 23.44 -8.07
N THR A 282 15.06 24.57 -8.32
CA THR A 282 15.63 24.91 -9.63
C THR A 282 17.07 24.43 -9.78
N ARG A 283 17.69 24.01 -8.68
CA ARG A 283 19.03 23.44 -8.61
C ARG A 283 18.97 22.10 -7.93
N ASP A 284 19.73 21.16 -8.46
CA ASP A 284 19.88 19.82 -7.89
C ASP A 284 21.36 19.56 -7.67
N LYS A 285 21.74 19.30 -6.42
CA LYS A 285 23.12 19.02 -6.01
C LYS A 285 23.43 17.53 -6.00
N LEU A 286 22.47 16.69 -6.42
CA LEU A 286 22.69 15.27 -6.57
C LEU A 286 23.43 14.95 -7.86
N PRO A 287 24.27 13.90 -7.87
CA PRO A 287 24.99 13.45 -9.05
C PRO A 287 24.03 12.99 -10.14
N HIS A 288 24.33 13.36 -11.38
CA HIS A 288 23.60 12.91 -12.55
C HIS A 288 24.33 11.72 -13.17
N LEU A 289 23.89 10.51 -12.80
CA LEU A 289 24.48 9.25 -13.24
C LEU A 289 23.42 8.34 -13.87
N VAL A 290 23.83 7.61 -14.90
CA VAL A 290 23.05 6.58 -15.57
C VAL A 290 23.89 5.30 -15.59
N VAL A 291 23.37 4.24 -14.98
CA VAL A 291 24.00 2.92 -15.03
C VAL A 291 23.15 2.02 -15.92
N GLU A 292 23.71 1.57 -17.04
CA GLU A 292 23.03 0.67 -17.97
C GLU A 292 23.19 -0.79 -17.52
N GLY A 293 22.08 -1.53 -17.48
CA GLY A 293 22.08 -2.93 -17.07
C GLY A 293 22.71 -3.87 -18.10
N SER A 294 22.76 -3.49 -19.37
CA SER A 294 23.38 -4.27 -20.45
C SER A 294 24.85 -4.58 -20.18
N ASP A 295 25.58 -3.66 -19.56
CA ASP A 295 27.01 -3.81 -19.23
C ASP A 295 27.25 -4.92 -18.19
N TYR A 296 26.20 -5.36 -17.51
CA TYR A 296 26.23 -6.31 -16.41
C TYR A 296 25.28 -7.51 -16.62
N GLY A 297 24.80 -7.72 -17.85
CA GLY A 297 23.90 -8.84 -18.19
C GLY A 297 22.43 -8.64 -17.84
N TYR A 298 22.03 -7.46 -17.36
CA TYR A 298 20.65 -7.08 -17.07
C TYR A 298 20.05 -6.25 -18.22
N ASN A 299 19.94 -6.86 -19.39
CA ASN A 299 19.46 -6.21 -20.61
C ASN A 299 18.09 -5.55 -20.43
N GLY A 300 18.01 -4.27 -20.82
CA GLY A 300 16.79 -3.47 -20.74
C GLY A 300 16.52 -2.85 -19.37
N TYR A 301 17.39 -3.03 -18.38
CA TYR A 301 17.34 -2.27 -17.13
C TYR A 301 18.29 -1.09 -17.16
N CYS A 302 17.94 -0.01 -16.47
CA CYS A 302 18.86 1.08 -16.18
C CYS A 302 18.48 1.75 -14.87
N LEU A 303 19.49 2.23 -14.13
CA LEU A 303 19.31 2.94 -12.87
C LEU A 303 19.69 4.40 -13.10
N VAL A 304 18.76 5.31 -12.84
CA VAL A 304 18.93 6.74 -13.15
C VAL A 304 18.47 7.62 -12.01
N LYS A 305 19.17 8.73 -11.79
CA LYS A 305 18.68 9.81 -10.93
C LYS A 305 17.53 10.53 -11.64
N MET A 306 16.38 10.64 -10.99
CA MET A 306 15.17 11.26 -11.55
C MET A 306 15.35 12.79 -11.70
N PRO A 307 14.90 13.40 -12.80
CA PRO A 307 14.92 14.86 -12.95
C PRO A 307 14.13 15.57 -11.84
N ALA A 308 14.56 16.78 -11.46
CA ALA A 308 13.99 17.51 -10.33
C ALA A 308 12.52 17.90 -10.54
N ASP A 309 12.11 18.12 -11.79
CA ASP A 309 10.80 18.57 -12.21
C ASP A 309 9.92 17.44 -12.78
N ASP A 310 10.37 16.17 -12.69
CA ASP A 310 9.63 15.03 -13.23
C ASP A 310 8.27 14.85 -12.50
N PRO A 311 7.13 14.87 -13.22
CA PRO A 311 5.81 14.75 -12.59
C PRO A 311 5.59 13.39 -11.91
N ASN A 312 6.35 12.35 -12.25
CA ASN A 312 6.24 11.04 -11.60
C ASN A 312 6.70 11.08 -10.13
N ALA A 313 7.58 12.02 -9.76
CA ALA A 313 8.06 12.18 -8.40
C ALA A 313 6.91 12.38 -7.38
N TYR A 314 5.82 13.03 -7.78
CA TYR A 314 4.63 13.25 -6.94
C TYR A 314 3.91 11.97 -6.52
N LEU A 315 4.03 10.91 -7.32
CA LEU A 315 3.22 9.68 -7.23
C LEU A 315 4.06 8.40 -7.25
N LEU A 316 5.36 8.47 -6.90
CA LEU A 316 6.27 7.30 -6.92
C LEU A 316 5.73 6.11 -6.14
N GLY A 317 5.11 6.36 -4.98
CA GLY A 317 4.46 5.34 -4.17
C GLY A 317 3.31 4.64 -4.89
N ASP A 318 2.53 5.34 -5.72
CA ASP A 318 1.47 4.71 -6.50
C ASP A 318 2.04 3.90 -7.66
N ILE A 319 3.12 4.39 -8.26
CA ILE A 319 3.82 3.75 -9.37
C ILE A 319 4.44 2.41 -8.93
N SER A 320 5.02 2.35 -7.72
CA SER A 320 5.71 1.15 -7.21
C SER A 320 5.01 0.43 -6.05
N HIS A 321 3.79 0.84 -5.70
CA HIS A 321 3.03 0.34 -4.54
C HIS A 321 3.74 0.53 -3.17
N SER A 322 4.29 1.72 -2.92
CA SER A 322 4.85 2.16 -1.63
C SER A 322 4.09 3.39 -1.07
N CYS A 323 4.51 3.91 0.09
CA CYS A 323 3.88 5.07 0.73
C CYS A 323 4.45 6.44 0.29
N GLN A 324 5.38 6.46 -0.68
CA GLN A 324 6.07 7.67 -1.12
C GLN A 324 5.30 8.43 -2.23
N SER A 325 4.11 8.93 -1.89
CA SER A 325 3.29 9.80 -2.76
C SER A 325 2.77 11.03 -1.99
N ILE A 326 2.43 12.11 -2.69
CA ILE A 326 1.67 13.23 -2.10
C ILE A 326 0.30 12.70 -1.65
N GLY A 327 -0.09 13.01 -0.41
CA GLY A 327 -1.30 12.51 0.24
C GLY A 327 -1.15 11.20 0.99
N ALA A 328 0.03 10.55 0.93
CA ALA A 328 0.31 9.30 1.63
C ALA A 328 1.16 9.50 2.91
N ALA A 329 1.40 8.41 3.65
CA ALA A 329 2.09 8.46 4.95
C ALA A 329 3.52 9.03 4.88
N SER A 330 4.21 8.86 3.75
CA SER A 330 5.57 9.36 3.52
C SER A 330 5.62 10.57 2.60
N GLU A 331 4.57 11.39 2.57
CA GLU A 331 4.54 12.62 1.77
C GLU A 331 5.73 13.55 2.07
N THR A 332 6.21 13.62 3.31
CA THR A 332 7.36 14.46 3.66
C THR A 332 8.60 14.12 2.84
N LEU A 333 8.86 12.82 2.59
CA LEU A 333 9.97 12.38 1.73
C LEU A 333 9.80 12.88 0.30
N VAL A 334 8.56 12.80 -0.22
CA VAL A 334 8.24 13.27 -1.56
C VAL A 334 8.48 14.77 -1.69
N ARG A 335 8.02 15.54 -0.69
CA ARG A 335 8.23 16.98 -0.62
C ARG A 335 9.71 17.31 -0.53
N ASP A 336 10.46 16.64 0.34
CA ASP A 336 11.88 16.90 0.52
C ASP A 336 12.64 16.63 -0.78
N GLY A 337 12.34 15.54 -1.51
CA GLY A 337 12.97 15.23 -2.78
C GLY A 337 12.65 16.21 -3.92
N LEU A 338 11.47 16.84 -3.89
CA LEU A 338 11.05 17.87 -4.85
C LEU A 338 11.59 19.26 -4.51
N LEU A 339 11.69 19.60 -3.21
CA LEU A 339 11.89 20.98 -2.74
C LEU A 339 13.34 21.27 -2.31
N LEU A 340 14.10 20.26 -1.89
CA LEU A 340 15.42 20.46 -1.28
C LEU A 340 16.53 20.10 -2.28
N GLU A 341 17.49 21.00 -2.46
CA GLU A 341 18.57 20.85 -3.46
C GLU A 341 19.44 19.61 -3.23
N ASN A 342 19.55 19.15 -1.98
CA ASN A 342 20.39 18.01 -1.60
C ASN A 342 19.66 16.66 -1.60
N ASN A 343 18.40 16.63 -2.02
CA ASN A 343 17.52 15.46 -1.93
C ASN A 343 16.92 15.16 -3.30
N GLY A 344 16.39 13.96 -3.53
CA GLY A 344 15.80 13.57 -4.81
C GLY A 344 15.45 12.10 -4.85
N PHE A 345 15.35 11.53 -6.05
CA PHE A 345 14.96 10.13 -6.24
C PHE A 345 15.89 9.41 -7.21
N LEU A 346 16.16 8.15 -6.90
CA LEU A 346 16.80 7.21 -7.80
C LEU A 346 15.74 6.22 -8.27
N VAL A 347 15.65 5.97 -9.57
CA VAL A 347 14.65 5.05 -10.14
C VAL A 347 15.28 3.97 -10.99
N LEU A 348 14.81 2.74 -10.79
CA LEU A 348 15.12 1.62 -11.67
C LEU A 348 14.08 1.58 -12.78
N LEU A 349 14.56 1.69 -14.01
CA LEU A 349 13.76 1.64 -15.22
C LEU A 349 13.90 0.28 -15.89
N LYS A 350 12.81 -0.20 -16.48
CA LYS A 350 12.77 -1.40 -17.32
C LYS A 350 12.21 -1.06 -18.70
N GLY A 351 12.91 -1.45 -19.75
CA GLY A 351 12.48 -1.30 -21.13
C GLY A 351 11.16 -2.02 -21.39
N LYS A 352 10.23 -1.33 -22.05
CA LYS A 352 8.94 -1.88 -22.50
C LYS A 352 9.11 -2.81 -23.71
N LYS A 353 10.21 -2.66 -24.44
CA LYS A 353 10.56 -3.44 -25.63
C LYS A 353 12.07 -3.75 -25.63
N PRO A 354 12.49 -4.88 -26.24
CA PRO A 354 13.91 -5.13 -26.49
C PRO A 354 14.53 -4.01 -27.31
N GLY A 355 15.78 -3.63 -27.00
CA GLY A 355 16.50 -2.58 -27.73
C GLY A 355 15.95 -1.16 -27.51
N ALA A 356 15.32 -0.89 -26.36
CA ALA A 356 15.03 0.49 -25.96
C ALA A 356 16.33 1.33 -26.02
N GLY A 357 16.29 2.46 -26.73
CA GLY A 357 17.43 3.39 -26.78
C GLY A 357 17.64 4.11 -25.43
N PRO A 358 18.56 5.07 -25.32
CA PRO A 358 18.95 5.68 -24.03
C PRO A 358 17.76 6.13 -23.16
N PRO A 359 17.84 5.99 -21.82
CA PRO A 359 16.71 6.26 -20.92
C PRO A 359 16.34 7.73 -20.80
N LEU A 360 17.29 8.62 -21.03
CA LEU A 360 17.09 10.07 -21.01
C LEU A 360 17.06 10.61 -22.44
N ASN A 361 16.20 11.60 -22.70
CA ASN A 361 16.20 12.35 -23.95
C ASN A 361 17.25 13.48 -23.93
N ARG A 362 17.30 14.31 -24.98
CA ARG A 362 18.25 15.43 -25.08
C ARG A 362 18.04 16.48 -23.99
N GLU A 363 16.80 16.61 -23.54
CA GLU A 363 16.36 17.50 -22.47
C GLU A 363 16.56 16.90 -21.07
N GLN A 364 17.25 15.76 -20.94
CA GLN A 364 17.49 15.02 -19.69
C GLN A 364 16.22 14.49 -19.00
N ALA A 365 15.08 14.48 -19.70
CA ALA A 365 13.84 13.87 -19.23
C ALA A 365 13.81 12.36 -19.52
N ILE A 366 13.19 11.59 -18.63
CA ILE A 366 13.06 10.14 -18.79
C ILE A 366 12.08 9.81 -19.94
N ARG A 367 12.46 8.89 -20.82
CA ARG A 367 11.65 8.42 -21.95
C ARG A 367 10.63 7.38 -21.53
N TYR A 368 9.57 7.80 -20.86
CA TYR A 368 8.48 6.91 -20.43
C TYR A 368 7.70 6.24 -21.57
N SER A 369 7.88 6.65 -22.82
CA SER A 369 7.40 5.89 -23.99
C SER A 369 8.05 4.51 -24.10
N ASP A 370 9.33 4.43 -23.73
CA ASP A 370 10.19 3.26 -23.92
C ASP A 370 10.49 2.54 -22.61
N TYR A 371 10.37 3.24 -21.47
CA TYR A 371 10.67 2.72 -20.15
C TYR A 371 9.46 2.77 -19.22
N LYS A 372 9.49 1.93 -18.18
CA LYS A 372 8.61 2.00 -17.00
C LYS A 372 9.47 1.99 -15.75
N ILE A 373 9.02 2.70 -14.71
CA ILE A 373 9.61 2.63 -13.36
C ILE A 373 9.20 1.28 -12.76
N VAL A 374 10.18 0.53 -12.24
CA VAL A 374 9.97 -0.76 -11.58
C VAL A 374 10.53 -0.80 -10.16
N ALA A 375 11.35 0.17 -9.78
CA ALA A 375 11.72 0.42 -8.38
C ALA A 375 12.11 1.89 -8.21
N HIS A 376 12.09 2.38 -6.97
CA HIS A 376 12.61 3.70 -6.64
C HIS A 376 13.22 3.73 -5.23
N GLY A 377 13.97 4.78 -4.94
CA GLY A 377 14.40 5.10 -3.59
C GLY A 377 14.60 6.60 -3.42
N TYR A 378 14.30 7.08 -2.21
CA TYR A 378 14.56 8.47 -1.82
C TYR A 378 16.04 8.66 -1.50
N LEU A 379 16.66 9.66 -2.12
CA LEU A 379 18.09 9.87 -2.15
C LEU A 379 18.44 11.23 -1.54
N TRP A 380 19.50 11.32 -0.73
CA TRP A 380 19.94 12.58 -0.13
C TRP A 380 21.43 12.63 0.16
N ASN A 381 22.01 13.85 0.13
CA ASN A 381 23.40 14.08 0.50
C ASN A 381 23.59 14.08 2.02
N SER A 382 24.63 13.39 2.47
CA SER A 382 25.09 13.33 3.85
C SER A 382 26.42 14.08 4.02
N THR A 383 27.00 14.05 5.22
CA THR A 383 28.30 14.71 5.45
C THR A 383 29.47 13.99 4.78
N SER A 384 29.37 12.67 4.57
CA SER A 384 30.43 11.87 3.97
C SER A 384 30.14 11.46 2.52
N GLY A 385 28.89 11.61 2.07
CA GLY A 385 28.43 10.81 0.95
C GLY A 385 27.01 11.05 0.49
N LEU A 386 26.45 9.99 -0.06
CA LEU A 386 25.10 9.92 -0.58
C LEU A 386 24.37 8.73 0.06
N VAL A 387 23.13 8.93 0.48
CA VAL A 387 22.34 7.92 1.18
C VAL A 387 21.02 7.70 0.46
N LEU A 388 20.69 6.43 0.22
CA LEU A 388 19.37 6.00 -0.23
C LEU A 388 18.57 5.53 0.98
N ASP A 389 17.44 6.15 1.29
CA ASP A 389 16.65 5.88 2.52
C ASP A 389 16.08 4.45 2.54
N SER A 390 15.57 4.00 1.40
CA SER A 390 15.14 2.62 1.15
C SER A 390 15.10 2.37 -0.37
N PHE A 391 15.04 1.10 -0.78
CA PHE A 391 14.86 0.73 -2.19
C PHE A 391 13.60 -0.12 -2.38
N GLU A 392 12.56 0.49 -2.93
CA GLU A 392 11.21 -0.07 -3.05
C GLU A 392 10.99 -0.63 -4.45
N SER A 393 11.01 -1.96 -4.58
CA SER A 393 10.74 -2.65 -5.86
C SER A 393 9.27 -2.99 -6.04
N LEU A 394 8.73 -2.76 -7.24
CA LEU A 394 7.36 -3.11 -7.60
C LEU A 394 7.14 -4.63 -7.57
N ARG A 395 8.18 -5.41 -7.87
CA ARG A 395 8.14 -6.88 -8.00
C ARG A 395 9.46 -7.48 -7.52
N SER A 396 9.39 -8.63 -6.86
CA SER A 396 10.58 -9.37 -6.43
C SER A 396 11.50 -9.78 -7.59
N GLY A 397 10.93 -10.06 -8.77
CA GLY A 397 11.71 -10.40 -9.96
C GLY A 397 12.56 -9.26 -10.54
N ASP A 398 12.34 -8.01 -10.12
CA ASP A 398 13.16 -6.86 -10.54
C ASP A 398 14.30 -6.58 -9.52
N GLU A 399 14.26 -7.18 -8.32
CA GLU A 399 15.23 -6.94 -7.25
C GLU A 399 16.67 -7.34 -7.60
N PRO A 400 16.96 -8.49 -8.24
CA PRO A 400 18.36 -8.86 -8.54
C PRO A 400 19.07 -7.82 -9.42
N ALA A 401 18.37 -7.29 -10.43
CA ALA A 401 18.88 -6.22 -11.27
C ALA A 401 19.08 -4.93 -10.45
N GLY A 402 18.10 -4.54 -9.64
CA GLY A 402 18.19 -3.35 -8.80
C GLY A 402 19.37 -3.38 -7.83
N ILE A 403 19.53 -4.50 -7.10
CA ILE A 403 20.64 -4.70 -6.14
C ILE A 403 21.99 -4.59 -6.84
N HIS A 404 22.15 -5.25 -8.00
CA HIS A 404 23.41 -5.20 -8.73
C HIS A 404 23.71 -3.78 -9.22
N LEU A 405 22.74 -3.10 -9.84
CA LEU A 405 22.94 -1.77 -10.40
C LEU A 405 23.14 -0.71 -9.32
N LEU A 406 22.58 -0.86 -8.12
CA LEU A 406 22.88 0.01 -6.97
C LEU A 406 24.35 -0.05 -6.56
N LYS A 407 24.95 -1.26 -6.54
CA LYS A 407 26.39 -1.41 -6.24
C LYS A 407 27.26 -0.76 -7.32
N GLN A 408 26.90 -0.93 -8.59
CA GLN A 408 27.63 -0.29 -9.69
C GLN A 408 27.45 1.22 -9.70
N TYR A 409 26.25 1.72 -9.36
CA TYR A 409 25.99 3.14 -9.16
C TYR A 409 26.88 3.72 -8.07
N GLY A 410 27.02 3.03 -6.93
CA GLY A 410 27.93 3.43 -5.87
C GLY A 410 29.39 3.55 -6.35
N ARG A 411 29.86 2.58 -7.13
CA ARG A 411 31.24 2.61 -7.68
C ARG A 411 31.45 3.76 -8.66
N ALA A 412 30.54 3.92 -9.63
CA ALA A 412 30.58 5.00 -10.61
C ALA A 412 30.51 6.38 -9.92
N LEU A 413 29.65 6.50 -8.90
CA LEU A 413 29.53 7.70 -8.09
C LEU A 413 30.86 8.14 -7.49
N LEU A 414 31.52 7.24 -6.78
CA LEU A 414 32.76 7.59 -6.08
C LEU A 414 33.93 7.85 -7.05
N GLN A 415 33.87 7.27 -8.25
CA GLN A 415 34.86 7.51 -9.30
C GLN A 415 34.64 8.87 -10.00
N GLU A 416 33.40 9.20 -10.35
CA GLU A 416 33.07 10.41 -11.14
C GLU A 416 32.91 11.66 -10.27
N TYR A 417 32.58 11.49 -8.98
CA TYR A 417 32.31 12.57 -8.05
C TYR A 417 33.16 12.42 -6.78
N PRO A 418 34.46 12.78 -6.83
CA PRO A 418 35.42 12.54 -5.75
C PRO A 418 35.10 13.24 -4.41
N GLN A 419 34.15 14.19 -4.41
CA GLN A 419 33.65 14.79 -3.17
C GLN A 419 32.86 13.80 -2.31
N TYR A 420 32.29 12.75 -2.90
CA TYR A 420 31.63 11.69 -2.17
C TYR A 420 32.64 10.62 -1.81
N ARG A 421 32.56 10.12 -0.57
CA ARG A 421 33.41 9.03 -0.07
C ARG A 421 32.61 7.78 0.27
N LEU A 422 31.30 7.91 0.34
CA LEU A 422 30.39 6.87 0.80
C LEU A 422 29.11 6.89 -0.02
N PHE A 423 28.66 5.70 -0.42
CA PHE A 423 27.28 5.47 -0.84
C PHE A 423 26.65 4.42 0.07
N SER A 424 25.58 4.79 0.78
CA SER A 424 24.90 3.88 1.71
C SER A 424 23.41 3.73 1.41
N LEU A 425 22.83 2.63 1.89
CA LEU A 425 21.44 2.26 1.71
C LEU A 425 20.79 1.92 3.04
N GLY A 426 19.66 2.54 3.35
CA GLY A 426 18.86 2.25 4.53
C GLY A 426 18.27 0.83 4.51
N ALA A 427 18.08 0.26 5.70
CA ALA A 427 17.62 -1.11 5.91
C ALA A 427 16.08 -1.24 5.95
N GLY A 428 15.37 -0.11 6.04
CA GLY A 428 13.94 -0.09 6.27
C GLY A 428 13.09 -0.26 5.02
N GLY A 429 11.78 -0.02 5.19
CA GLY A 429 10.79 -0.17 4.12
C GLY A 429 10.70 -1.58 3.56
N LYS A 430 10.60 -1.69 2.22
CA LYS A 430 10.67 -2.94 1.46
C LYS A 430 12.03 -3.13 0.79
N THR A 431 13.10 -2.58 1.38
CA THR A 431 14.46 -2.83 0.89
C THR A 431 14.71 -4.34 0.81
N PRO A 432 15.15 -4.89 -0.34
CA PRO A 432 15.25 -6.34 -0.53
C PRO A 432 16.13 -7.02 0.53
N ALA A 433 15.59 -8.03 1.21
CA ALA A 433 16.33 -8.78 2.23
C ALA A 433 17.58 -9.49 1.66
N ALA A 434 17.56 -9.86 0.37
CA ALA A 434 18.71 -10.43 -0.31
C ALA A 434 19.93 -9.48 -0.29
N LEU A 435 19.71 -8.17 -0.36
CA LEU A 435 20.77 -7.17 -0.23
C LEU A 435 21.40 -7.21 1.18
N LEU A 436 20.61 -7.57 2.19
CA LEU A 436 21.05 -7.68 3.59
C LEU A 436 21.83 -8.97 3.85
N HIS A 437 21.48 -10.07 3.18
CA HIS A 437 22.03 -11.39 3.46
C HIS A 437 23.20 -11.79 2.55
N GLU A 438 23.16 -11.44 1.26
CA GLU A 438 24.14 -11.95 0.29
C GLU A 438 25.47 -11.20 0.31
N ALA A 439 25.50 -9.99 0.86
CA ALA A 439 26.50 -9.03 0.44
C ALA A 439 27.60 -8.75 1.48
N ASN A 440 27.62 -9.41 2.64
CA ASN A 440 28.52 -9.10 3.78
C ASN A 440 28.69 -7.57 3.95
N THR A 441 27.61 -6.84 3.67
CA THR A 441 27.72 -5.41 3.44
C THR A 441 27.90 -4.76 4.79
N PRO A 442 28.96 -3.97 5.00
CA PRO A 442 29.21 -3.37 6.29
C PRO A 442 27.99 -2.55 6.72
N LEU A 443 27.51 -2.84 7.94
CA LEU A 443 26.50 -2.01 8.58
C LEU A 443 27.21 -0.79 9.19
N LEU A 444 26.71 0.40 8.89
CA LEU A 444 27.18 1.62 9.51
C LEU A 444 26.83 1.64 11.00
N PHE A 445 27.86 1.65 11.84
CA PHE A 445 27.72 1.73 13.29
C PHE A 445 27.08 3.05 13.75
N LEU A 446 27.37 4.15 13.05
CA LEU A 446 26.71 5.44 13.19
C LEU A 446 26.21 5.85 11.81
N THR A 447 24.93 6.19 11.73
CA THR A 447 24.35 6.66 10.49
C THR A 447 24.90 8.02 10.12
N ASP A 448 25.15 8.22 8.83
CA ASP A 448 25.58 9.51 8.34
C ASP A 448 24.40 10.50 8.43
N PRO A 449 24.55 11.66 9.08
CA PRO A 449 23.46 12.62 9.19
C PRO A 449 23.11 13.24 7.83
N MET A 450 21.81 13.43 7.63
CA MET A 450 21.25 14.14 6.47
C MET A 450 21.62 15.63 6.50
N LEU A 451 22.12 16.18 5.38
CA LEU A 451 22.50 17.60 5.31
C LEU A 451 21.29 18.54 5.37
N GLN A 452 20.16 18.13 4.81
CA GLN A 452 18.97 18.97 4.71
C GLN A 452 17.70 18.12 4.71
N GLY A 453 16.72 18.49 5.56
CA GLY A 453 15.46 17.75 5.70
C GLY A 453 15.40 17.01 7.04
N LYS A 454 14.52 16.01 7.11
CA LYS A 454 14.39 15.15 8.30
C LYS A 454 14.84 13.74 7.96
N GLN A 455 15.76 13.18 8.73
CA GLN A 455 16.12 11.76 8.59
C GLN A 455 14.98 10.87 9.09
N HIS A 456 14.62 9.85 8.30
CA HIS A 456 13.52 8.94 8.57
C HIS A 456 14.02 7.63 9.21
N LEU A 457 13.10 6.86 9.78
CA LEU A 457 13.44 5.63 10.53
C LEU A 457 14.17 4.61 9.67
N ASP A 458 13.83 4.52 8.38
CA ASP A 458 14.37 3.51 7.47
C ASP A 458 15.87 3.72 7.20
N SER A 459 16.34 4.98 7.23
CA SER A 459 17.75 5.35 7.13
C SER A 459 18.49 5.44 8.47
N LEU A 460 17.91 4.98 9.58
CA LEU A 460 18.62 4.84 10.88
C LEU A 460 19.47 3.56 10.97
N MET A 461 19.32 2.65 10.03
CA MET A 461 20.23 1.53 9.81
C MET A 461 20.67 1.59 8.36
N GLN A 462 21.97 1.68 8.10
CA GLN A 462 22.49 1.91 6.74
C GLN A 462 23.59 0.90 6.41
N PHE A 463 23.56 0.35 5.21
CA PHE A 463 24.56 -0.55 4.65
C PHE A 463 25.45 0.18 3.66
N VAL A 464 26.76 -0.07 3.73
CA VAL A 464 27.76 0.56 2.85
C VAL A 464 27.79 -0.13 1.49
N LEU A 465 27.20 0.48 0.47
CA LEU A 465 27.20 -0.09 -0.89
C LEU A 465 28.50 0.16 -1.64
N ALA A 466 29.15 1.30 -1.40
CA ALA A 466 30.45 1.64 -1.94
C ALA A 466 31.18 2.65 -1.04
N GLU A 467 32.51 2.59 -1.05
CA GLU A 467 33.38 3.49 -0.30
C GLU A 467 34.68 3.82 -1.05
N HIS A 468 35.28 4.97 -0.76
CA HIS A 468 36.52 5.44 -1.37
C HIS A 468 37.40 6.18 -0.35
N ASN A 469 38.71 5.97 -0.40
CA ASN A 469 39.71 6.60 0.48
C ASN A 469 39.53 6.37 2.00
N LEU A 470 38.83 5.30 2.40
CA LEU A 470 38.73 4.98 3.84
C LEU A 470 40.04 4.46 4.41
N ASP A 471 40.81 3.69 3.66
CA ASP A 471 42.07 3.13 4.14
C ASP A 471 43.11 4.22 4.43
N GLU A 472 43.22 5.25 3.59
CA GLU A 472 44.07 6.41 3.84
C GLU A 472 43.66 7.14 5.12
N ARG A 473 42.35 7.24 5.38
CA ARG A 473 41.83 7.94 6.55
C ARG A 473 41.97 7.12 7.83
N ARG A 474 41.77 5.81 7.74
CA ARG A 474 42.08 4.84 8.81
C ARG A 474 43.57 4.89 9.12
N ALA A 475 44.43 4.89 8.11
CA ALA A 475 45.88 5.01 8.28
C ALA A 475 46.27 6.37 8.90
N ALA A 476 45.68 7.48 8.47
CA ALA A 476 45.93 8.79 9.04
C ALA A 476 45.50 8.87 10.51
N LEU A 477 44.33 8.30 10.86
CA LEU A 477 43.89 8.23 12.24
C LEU A 477 44.78 7.29 13.08
N LYS A 478 45.19 6.11 12.56
CA LYS A 478 46.20 5.25 13.21
C LYS A 478 47.49 6.03 13.48
N GLN A 479 48.00 6.76 12.50
CA GLN A 479 49.20 7.59 12.65
C GLN A 479 49.01 8.68 13.71
N ARG A 480 47.87 9.37 13.74
CA ARG A 480 47.59 10.35 14.79
C ARG A 480 47.49 9.73 16.19
N LEU A 481 47.01 8.49 16.32
CA LEU A 481 46.99 7.77 17.59
C LEU A 481 48.42 7.45 18.06
N ILE A 482 49.32 7.07 17.13
CA ILE A 482 50.75 6.87 17.39
C ILE A 482 51.40 8.19 17.86
N ASP A 483 51.13 9.28 17.14
CA ASP A 483 51.79 10.57 17.37
C ASP A 483 51.36 11.26 18.68
N ASN A 484 50.11 11.08 19.11
CA ASN A 484 49.56 11.79 20.28
C ASN A 484 50.08 11.29 21.64
N LYS A 485 50.92 10.25 21.68
CA LYS A 485 51.55 9.72 22.91
C LYS A 485 50.56 9.63 24.07
N LEU A 486 49.36 9.09 23.79
CA LEU A 486 48.30 9.01 24.79
C LEU A 486 48.70 8.17 26.02
N GLY A 487 49.76 7.37 25.90
CA GLY A 487 50.26 6.45 26.93
C GLY A 487 49.75 5.03 26.72
N TRP A 488 48.90 4.82 25.72
CA TRP A 488 48.39 3.52 25.29
C TRP A 488 49.06 3.11 23.98
N ASP A 489 49.13 1.79 23.77
CA ASP A 489 49.53 1.24 22.49
C ASP A 489 48.52 1.64 21.41
N ALA A 490 49.01 2.15 20.29
CA ALA A 490 48.18 2.71 19.24
C ALA A 490 47.41 1.64 18.47
N ASP A 491 47.97 0.43 18.32
CA ASP A 491 47.33 -0.67 17.62
C ASP A 491 46.19 -1.24 18.48
N ASP A 492 46.42 -1.41 19.78
CA ASP A 492 45.36 -1.76 20.75
C ASP A 492 44.21 -0.74 20.70
N LEU A 493 44.53 0.55 20.68
CA LEU A 493 43.51 1.61 20.66
C LEU A 493 42.74 1.63 19.33
N ALA A 494 43.43 1.41 18.21
CA ALA A 494 42.85 1.31 16.88
C ALA A 494 41.89 0.12 16.77
N GLU A 495 42.25 -1.06 17.30
CA GLU A 495 41.38 -2.23 17.38
C GLU A 495 40.15 -1.94 18.26
N ARG A 496 40.35 -1.25 19.39
CA ARG A 496 39.29 -0.91 20.37
C ARG A 496 38.27 0.09 19.88
N ILE A 497 38.66 1.06 19.07
CA ILE A 497 37.68 1.94 18.42
C ILE A 497 37.08 1.29 17.17
N ALA A 498 37.49 0.06 16.86
CA ALA A 498 37.16 -0.64 15.64
C ALA A 498 37.39 0.27 14.44
N ILE A 499 38.62 0.79 14.31
CA ILE A 499 38.94 1.82 13.31
C ILE A 499 38.62 1.34 11.87
N ASP A 500 38.76 0.04 11.63
CA ASP A 500 38.47 -0.60 10.35
C ASP A 500 36.94 -0.67 10.08
N SER A 501 36.11 -0.40 11.09
CA SER A 501 34.65 -0.26 11.01
C SER A 501 34.17 1.20 10.94
N LEU A 502 35.08 2.17 10.76
CA LEU A 502 34.72 3.57 10.53
C LEU A 502 34.57 3.86 9.04
N TYR A 503 33.50 4.58 8.70
CA TYR A 503 33.09 4.83 7.32
C TYR A 503 32.67 6.28 7.07
N THR A 504 32.26 7.03 8.10
CA THR A 504 31.69 8.37 7.95
C THR A 504 32.58 9.46 8.51
N ASP A 505 32.54 10.66 7.92
CA ASP A 505 33.23 11.85 8.39
C ASP A 505 32.88 12.19 9.84
N SER A 506 31.61 12.04 10.20
CA SER A 506 31.14 12.27 11.57
C SER A 506 31.73 11.27 12.57
N GLN A 507 31.94 10.01 12.18
CA GLN A 507 32.61 8.99 13.01
C GLN A 507 34.07 9.36 13.27
N PHE A 508 34.82 9.65 12.20
CA PHE A 508 36.23 10.05 12.30
C PHE A 508 36.37 11.32 13.15
N LEU A 509 35.63 12.39 12.81
CA LEU A 509 35.66 13.64 13.56
C LEU A 509 35.23 13.44 15.02
N SER A 510 34.23 12.60 15.29
CA SER A 510 33.82 12.36 16.66
C SER A 510 34.88 11.64 17.46
N ILE A 511 35.58 10.66 16.88
CA ILE A 511 36.68 9.97 17.54
C ILE A 511 37.85 10.93 17.74
N GLU A 512 38.24 11.66 16.70
CA GLU A 512 39.35 12.63 16.77
C GLU A 512 39.09 13.73 17.81
N CYS A 513 37.91 14.38 17.77
CA CYS A 513 37.56 15.40 18.74
C CYS A 513 37.43 14.86 20.18
N THR A 514 37.24 13.56 20.37
CA THR A 514 37.10 13.00 21.72
C THR A 514 38.42 12.45 22.26
N LEU A 515 39.18 11.72 21.45
CA LEU A 515 40.45 11.12 21.82
C LEU A 515 41.62 12.11 21.81
N PHE A 516 41.47 13.24 21.14
CA PHE A 516 42.50 14.28 21.10
C PHE A 516 42.09 15.55 21.86
N ASP A 517 40.98 15.50 22.59
CA ASP A 517 40.66 16.54 23.58
C ASP A 517 41.48 16.28 24.84
N GLU A 518 42.37 17.21 25.16
CA GLU A 518 43.30 17.12 26.29
C GLU A 518 42.56 16.96 27.63
N LYS A 519 41.38 17.59 27.82
CA LYS A 519 40.60 17.46 29.05
C LYS A 519 40.00 16.07 29.17
N ILE A 520 39.51 15.52 28.07
CA ILE A 520 38.99 14.15 28.02
C ILE A 520 40.13 13.16 28.26
N CYS A 521 41.28 13.35 27.65
CA CYS A 521 42.47 12.52 27.88
C CYS A 521 42.90 12.55 29.35
N GLN A 522 42.94 13.72 29.97
CA GLN A 522 43.24 13.88 31.39
C GLN A 522 42.21 13.17 32.28
N LEU A 523 40.92 13.25 31.94
CA LEU A 523 39.86 12.52 32.65
C LEU A 523 40.02 11.00 32.53
N ILE A 524 40.34 10.50 31.33
CA ILE A 524 40.53 9.06 31.13
C ILE A 524 41.79 8.59 31.89
N ARG A 525 42.91 9.30 31.79
CA ARG A 525 44.14 9.01 32.56
C ARG A 525 43.91 9.05 34.06
N LEU A 526 43.14 10.03 34.53
CA LEU A 526 42.78 10.14 35.94
C LEU A 526 41.92 8.94 36.37
N PHE A 527 40.91 8.57 35.59
CA PHE A 527 40.09 7.39 35.88
C PHE A 527 40.91 6.09 35.86
N GLU A 528 41.82 5.93 34.90
CA GLU A 528 42.78 4.82 34.83
C GLU A 528 43.67 4.78 36.07
N SER A 529 44.23 5.91 36.49
CA SER A 529 45.09 5.99 37.68
C SER A 529 44.35 5.64 38.97
N VAL A 530 43.07 6.01 39.08
CA VAL A 530 42.25 5.76 40.28
C VAL A 530 41.67 4.35 40.27
N ASN A 531 41.44 3.75 39.10
CA ASN A 531 40.79 2.44 38.97
C ASN A 531 41.46 1.53 37.92
N PRO A 532 42.76 1.19 38.05
CA PRO A 532 43.52 0.51 36.99
C PRO A 532 42.93 -0.85 36.61
N GLU A 533 42.52 -1.65 37.60
CA GLU A 533 41.91 -2.97 37.36
C GLU A 533 40.54 -2.89 36.67
N LYS A 534 39.69 -1.93 37.06
CA LYS A 534 38.38 -1.73 36.40
C LYS A 534 38.56 -1.12 35.02
N PHE A 535 39.52 -0.22 34.84
CA PHE A 535 39.87 0.32 33.54
C PHE A 535 40.31 -0.82 32.63
N LYS A 536 41.24 -1.67 33.06
CA LYS A 536 41.66 -2.84 32.28
C LYS A 536 40.50 -3.81 32.00
N GLN A 537 39.68 -4.11 33.00
CA GLN A 537 38.57 -5.07 32.87
C GLN A 537 37.42 -4.57 31.99
N TYR A 538 37.08 -3.27 32.04
CA TYR A 538 35.89 -2.70 31.39
C TYR A 538 36.23 -1.87 30.17
N PHE A 539 37.28 -1.05 30.23
CA PHE A 539 37.74 -0.21 29.13
C PHE A 539 38.61 -0.98 28.15
N LEU A 540 39.57 -1.76 28.66
CA LEU A 540 40.51 -2.51 27.81
C LEU A 540 40.02 -3.92 27.42
N ASN A 541 38.76 -4.30 27.64
CA ASN A 541 38.27 -5.61 27.17
C ASN A 541 36.90 -5.56 26.49
N LYS A 542 36.26 -4.38 26.40
CA LYS A 542 34.93 -4.23 25.75
C LYS A 542 34.84 -2.93 24.93
N THR A 543 35.02 -3.04 23.62
CA THR A 543 34.93 -1.97 22.61
C THR A 543 33.68 -1.09 22.77
N ASP A 544 32.52 -1.71 22.99
CA ASP A 544 31.24 -1.03 23.20
C ASP A 544 31.21 -0.21 24.52
N ILE A 545 31.93 -0.65 25.58
CA ILE A 545 32.18 0.11 26.83
C ILE A 545 33.23 1.21 26.63
N PHE A 546 34.00 1.20 25.57
CA PHE A 546 34.88 2.31 25.24
C PHE A 546 34.10 3.43 24.52
N LEU A 547 33.41 3.12 23.41
CA LEU A 547 32.83 4.12 22.50
C LEU A 547 31.73 5.02 23.11
N GLY A 548 30.71 4.46 23.76
CA GLY A 548 29.78 5.21 24.64
C GLY A 548 30.39 6.03 25.81
N LEU A 549 31.63 5.81 26.28
CA LEU A 549 32.23 6.69 27.29
C LEU A 549 32.61 7.98 26.59
N LEU A 550 33.36 7.85 25.50
CA LEU A 550 33.80 8.95 24.65
C LEU A 550 32.61 9.86 24.31
N TYR A 551 31.50 9.28 23.87
CA TYR A 551 30.30 10.05 23.59
C TYR A 551 29.65 10.70 24.82
N THR A 552 29.61 10.00 25.96
CA THR A 552 29.03 10.54 27.20
C THR A 552 29.86 11.73 27.71
N LEU A 553 31.19 11.63 27.65
CA LEU A 553 32.10 12.71 27.98
C LEU A 553 31.93 13.91 27.04
N LYS A 554 31.75 13.66 25.74
CA LYS A 554 31.48 14.70 24.74
C LYS A 554 30.14 15.42 24.94
N GLN A 555 29.07 14.69 25.26
CA GLN A 555 27.73 15.27 25.46
C GLN A 555 27.60 16.06 26.77
N LEU A 556 28.27 15.61 27.82
CA LEU A 556 28.10 16.21 29.15
C LEU A 556 28.96 17.45 29.38
N ASN A 557 29.82 17.84 28.42
CA ASN A 557 30.67 19.04 28.47
C ASN A 557 31.38 19.19 29.84
N LEU A 558 31.84 18.07 30.40
CA LEU A 558 32.15 17.96 31.83
C LEU A 558 33.40 18.77 32.19
N THR A 559 33.21 19.80 33.01
CA THR A 559 34.27 20.53 33.70
C THR A 559 34.72 19.73 34.94
N ALA A 560 36.03 19.47 35.05
CA ALA A 560 36.92 19.10 36.18
C ALA A 560 36.42 18.37 37.47
N ASP A 561 35.13 18.24 37.75
CA ASP A 561 34.63 17.54 38.93
C ASP A 561 34.71 16.02 38.73
N THR A 562 35.76 15.46 39.33
CA THR A 562 36.08 14.04 39.45
C THR A 562 34.91 13.20 39.97
N THR A 563 34.05 13.76 40.81
CA THR A 563 32.93 13.05 41.43
C THR A 563 31.81 12.83 40.43
N THR A 564 31.46 13.86 39.66
CA THR A 564 30.43 13.79 38.61
C THR A 564 30.88 12.92 37.44
N CYS A 565 32.17 12.94 37.09
CA CYS A 565 32.73 12.09 36.04
C CYS A 565 32.73 10.60 36.46
N CYS A 566 33.21 10.28 37.67
CA CYS A 566 33.16 8.92 38.22
C CYS A 566 31.72 8.41 38.40
N ASN A 567 30.77 9.28 38.77
CA ASN A 567 29.36 8.92 38.87
C ASN A 567 28.72 8.71 37.50
N ALA A 568 29.02 9.51 36.48
CA ALA A 568 28.57 9.30 35.11
C ALA A 568 29.15 8.00 34.51
N LEU A 569 30.45 7.74 34.74
CA LEU A 569 31.17 6.50 34.38
C LEU A 569 30.61 5.25 35.07
N ALA A 570 30.24 5.36 36.36
CA ALA A 570 29.63 4.28 37.11
C ALA A 570 28.18 3.99 36.67
N PHE A 571 27.44 5.01 36.20
CA PHE A 571 26.01 4.87 35.87
C PHE A 571 25.71 4.41 34.44
N THR A 572 26.49 4.81 33.42
CA THR A 572 26.06 4.63 32.02
C THR A 572 26.57 3.36 31.32
N LYS A 573 27.62 2.70 31.80
CA LYS A 573 28.24 1.60 31.02
C LYS A 573 28.46 0.28 31.74
N ILE A 574 28.87 0.31 32.99
CA ILE A 574 29.05 -0.95 33.74
C ILE A 574 27.68 -1.55 34.03
N ALA A 575 26.68 -0.77 34.45
CA ALA A 575 25.33 -1.31 34.68
C ALA A 575 24.67 -1.85 33.39
N ALA A 576 24.65 -1.08 32.29
CA ALA A 576 23.96 -1.49 31.07
C ALA A 576 24.63 -2.69 30.36
N ILE A 577 25.97 -2.67 30.24
CA ILE A 577 26.70 -3.73 29.51
C ILE A 577 26.97 -4.95 30.39
N HIS A 578 27.09 -4.80 31.72
CA HIS A 578 27.15 -5.95 32.63
C HIS A 578 25.77 -6.61 32.81
N SER A 579 24.67 -5.84 32.79
CA SER A 579 23.31 -6.40 32.70
C SER A 579 23.08 -7.11 31.36
N LEU A 580 23.51 -6.55 30.21
CA LEU A 580 23.39 -7.21 28.91
C LEU A 580 24.24 -8.49 28.77
N LYS A 581 25.45 -8.52 29.33
CA LYS A 581 26.31 -9.73 29.33
C LYS A 581 25.82 -10.82 30.29
N LEU A 582 25.22 -10.45 31.43
CA LEU A 582 24.50 -11.38 32.32
C LEU A 582 23.23 -11.96 31.65
N LEU A 583 22.53 -11.15 30.86
CA LEU A 583 21.37 -11.57 30.06
C LEU A 583 21.74 -12.48 28.88
N GLN A 584 22.95 -12.34 28.33
CA GLN A 584 23.49 -13.17 27.24
C GLN A 584 23.97 -14.55 27.70
N GLN A 585 24.39 -14.70 28.96
CA GLN A 585 24.99 -15.92 29.50
C GLN A 585 24.00 -16.82 30.25
N GLN A 586 22.78 -16.36 30.52
CA GLN A 586 21.73 -17.19 31.12
C GLN A 586 20.71 -17.61 30.07
N GLN A 587 20.61 -18.91 29.78
CA GLN A 587 19.59 -19.48 28.90
C GLN A 587 18.15 -19.29 29.43
N LEU A 588 17.99 -18.78 30.65
CA LEU A 588 16.75 -18.30 31.25
C LEU A 588 17.11 -17.15 32.18
N LEU A 589 16.54 -15.96 31.97
CA LEU A 589 16.61 -14.89 32.98
C LEU A 589 16.09 -15.42 34.30
N ASP A 590 16.93 -15.45 35.34
CA ASP A 590 16.44 -15.60 36.71
C ASP A 590 15.46 -14.46 37.04
N ASN A 591 14.21 -14.82 37.34
CA ASN A 591 13.14 -13.89 37.73
C ASN A 591 13.57 -12.95 38.87
N THR A 592 14.51 -13.36 39.71
CA THR A 592 15.07 -12.58 40.81
C THR A 592 15.88 -11.37 40.32
N ILE A 593 16.63 -11.53 39.22
CA ILE A 593 17.43 -10.46 38.61
C ILE A 593 16.52 -9.47 37.87
N ALA A 594 15.51 -9.96 37.14
CA ALA A 594 14.49 -9.12 36.52
C ALA A 594 13.74 -8.27 37.57
N THR A 595 13.33 -8.89 38.68
CA THR A 595 12.62 -8.18 39.76
C THR A 595 13.48 -7.09 40.41
N ARG A 596 14.80 -7.31 40.54
CA ARG A 596 15.73 -6.29 41.08
C ARG A 596 16.02 -5.14 40.10
N ILE A 597 16.15 -5.41 38.81
CA ILE A 597 16.41 -4.36 37.80
C ILE A 597 15.17 -3.48 37.56
N PHE A 598 13.98 -4.07 37.65
CA PHE A 598 12.72 -3.41 37.27
C PHE A 598 11.86 -2.91 38.44
N SER A 599 12.32 -3.02 39.69
CA SER A 599 11.58 -2.59 40.89
C SER A 599 11.73 -1.11 41.26
N SER A 600 12.59 -0.36 40.57
CA SER A 600 12.78 1.09 40.76
C SER A 600 12.34 1.86 39.51
N GLU A 601 11.34 2.75 39.66
CA GLU A 601 10.83 3.60 38.57
C GLU A 601 11.94 4.51 37.99
N ALA A 602 12.85 4.99 38.84
CA ALA A 602 14.00 5.79 38.43
C ALA A 602 15.01 4.96 37.62
N ALA A 603 15.29 3.73 38.05
CA ALA A 603 16.16 2.81 37.32
C ALA A 603 15.53 2.41 35.98
N PHE A 604 14.22 2.17 35.92
CA PHE A 604 13.50 1.81 34.70
C PHE A 604 13.44 2.96 33.68
N LYS A 605 13.17 4.20 34.13
CA LYS A 605 13.20 5.38 33.24
C LYS A 605 14.60 5.62 32.69
N THR A 606 15.63 5.44 33.51
CA THR A 606 17.03 5.54 33.10
C THR A 606 17.39 4.44 32.11
N LEU A 607 17.00 3.18 32.37
CA LEU A 607 17.23 2.04 31.47
C LEU A 607 16.46 2.17 30.15
N THR A 608 15.23 2.71 30.18
CA THR A 608 14.41 2.95 29.00
C THR A 608 14.99 4.07 28.15
N ALA A 609 15.49 5.15 28.77
CA ALA A 609 16.23 6.19 28.07
C ALA A 609 17.51 5.62 27.43
N ILE A 610 18.25 4.76 28.16
CA ILE A 610 19.43 4.06 27.66
C ILE A 610 19.08 3.08 26.53
N ILE A 611 17.97 2.34 26.58
CA ILE A 611 17.55 1.42 25.51
C ILE A 611 17.16 2.17 24.24
N HIS A 612 16.39 3.27 24.33
CA HIS A 612 16.10 4.08 23.16
C HIS A 612 17.35 4.78 22.63
N PHE A 613 18.28 5.15 23.51
CA PHE A 613 19.57 5.74 23.16
C PHE A 613 20.53 4.72 22.51
N LEU A 614 20.54 3.45 22.96
CA LEU A 614 21.33 2.36 22.38
C LEU A 614 20.70 1.81 21.09
N ALA A 615 19.37 1.84 20.97
CA ALA A 615 18.66 1.55 19.73
C ALA A 615 18.89 2.67 18.69
N ALA A 616 19.00 3.93 19.12
CA ALA A 616 19.44 5.04 18.28
C ALA A 616 20.94 4.95 17.90
N TRP A 617 21.70 4.07 18.56
CA TRP A 617 23.13 3.84 18.33
C TRP A 617 23.44 2.42 17.81
N ASN A 618 22.45 1.65 17.35
CA ASN A 618 22.63 0.30 16.77
C ASN A 618 23.59 -0.64 17.54
N ALA A 619 23.75 -0.49 18.85
CA ALA A 619 24.65 -1.31 19.66
C ALA A 619 24.03 -2.66 20.07
N LEU A 620 22.84 -2.97 19.52
CA LEU A 620 22.04 -4.15 19.85
C LEU A 620 21.72 -4.88 18.56
N ASN A 621 22.14 -6.16 18.44
CA ASN A 621 21.69 -6.99 17.34
C ASN A 621 20.17 -7.21 17.42
N GLN A 622 19.55 -7.57 16.30
CA GLN A 622 18.10 -7.66 16.14
C GLN A 622 17.44 -8.60 17.17
N SER A 623 18.11 -9.71 17.52
CA SER A 623 17.68 -10.65 18.57
C SER A 623 17.69 -10.01 19.97
N THR A 624 18.68 -9.18 20.28
CA THR A 624 18.82 -8.49 21.57
C THR A 624 17.85 -7.32 21.67
N LEU A 625 17.64 -6.56 20.59
CA LEU A 625 16.61 -5.52 20.54
C LEU A 625 15.21 -6.13 20.71
N HIS A 626 14.91 -7.24 20.04
CA HIS A 626 13.66 -7.95 20.19
C HIS A 626 13.50 -8.51 21.61
N SER A 627 14.56 -9.08 22.19
CA SER A 627 14.57 -9.56 23.58
C SER A 627 14.45 -8.44 24.60
N LEU A 628 14.97 -7.23 24.33
CA LEU A 628 14.85 -6.04 25.17
C LEU A 628 13.51 -5.34 25.02
N LEU A 629 12.91 -5.32 23.84
CA LEU A 629 11.53 -4.89 23.62
C LEU A 629 10.56 -5.88 24.27
N HIS A 630 10.85 -7.18 24.20
CA HIS A 630 10.13 -8.21 24.91
C HIS A 630 10.38 -8.13 26.42
N ALA A 631 11.58 -7.76 26.88
CA ALA A 631 11.90 -7.53 28.29
C ALA A 631 11.32 -6.21 28.80
N LYS A 632 11.15 -5.18 27.97
CA LYS A 632 10.42 -3.94 28.26
C LYS A 632 8.93 -4.25 28.37
N THR A 633 8.40 -5.06 27.47
CA THR A 633 7.02 -5.58 27.55
C THR A 633 6.84 -6.46 28.79
N ILE A 634 7.78 -7.35 29.10
CA ILE A 634 7.81 -8.18 30.32
C ILE A 634 8.02 -7.31 31.56
N ALA A 635 8.83 -6.24 31.54
CA ALA A 635 9.08 -5.36 32.67
C ALA A 635 7.91 -4.42 32.91
N THR A 636 7.22 -3.99 31.86
CA THR A 636 5.94 -3.29 31.96
C THR A 636 4.88 -4.24 32.52
N ARG A 637 4.87 -5.51 32.05
CA ARG A 637 4.05 -6.59 32.60
C ARG A 637 4.42 -6.95 34.04
N LEU A 638 5.70 -6.96 34.42
CA LEU A 638 6.22 -7.31 35.76
C LEU A 638 6.11 -6.15 36.73
N ASN A 639 6.21 -4.90 36.30
CA ASN A 639 5.97 -3.73 37.16
C ASN A 639 4.45 -3.54 37.37
N PHE A 640 3.64 -3.92 36.38
CA PHE A 640 2.18 -4.04 36.52
C PHE A 640 1.79 -5.27 37.35
N GLN A 641 2.48 -6.41 37.19
CA GLN A 641 2.25 -7.67 37.90
C GLN A 641 2.84 -7.65 39.32
N ASP A 642 3.92 -6.91 39.60
CA ASP A 642 4.49 -6.68 40.94
C ASP A 642 3.71 -5.58 41.66
N LYS A 643 3.13 -4.59 40.95
CA LYS A 643 2.08 -3.74 41.54
C LYS A 643 0.83 -4.55 41.86
N ILE A 644 0.32 -5.36 40.93
CA ILE A 644 -0.82 -6.26 41.14
C ILE A 644 -0.50 -7.33 42.19
N GLN A 645 0.73 -7.84 42.30
CA GLN A 645 1.12 -8.85 43.29
C GLN A 645 1.47 -8.24 44.66
N ARG A 646 1.97 -7.01 44.74
CA ARG A 646 2.06 -6.26 46.02
C ARG A 646 0.67 -5.87 46.52
N LEU A 647 -0.27 -5.58 45.61
CA LEU A 647 -1.68 -5.39 45.92
C LEU A 647 -2.36 -6.72 46.28
N ALA A 648 -2.07 -7.82 45.57
CA ALA A 648 -2.62 -9.15 45.82
C ALA A 648 -2.02 -9.84 47.06
N ARG A 649 -0.77 -9.56 47.45
CA ARG A 649 -0.16 -10.03 48.70
C ARG A 649 -0.73 -9.35 49.94
N LYS A 650 -1.49 -8.25 49.77
CA LYS A 650 -2.36 -7.69 50.82
C LYS A 650 -3.76 -8.34 50.84
N ASN A 651 -3.94 -9.43 50.09
CA ASN A 651 -5.12 -10.29 49.98
C ASN A 651 -6.44 -9.53 49.78
N GLN A 652 -6.88 -9.57 48.51
CA GLN A 652 -8.14 -9.12 47.92
C GLN A 652 -8.07 -7.73 47.27
N VAL A 653 -7.86 -7.72 45.94
CA VAL A 653 -8.05 -6.53 45.09
C VAL A 653 -9.55 -6.22 45.09
N PHE A 654 -9.96 -5.22 45.87
CA PHE A 654 -11.32 -4.68 45.89
C PHE A 654 -11.43 -3.43 44.99
N SER A 655 -12.65 -3.01 44.68
CA SER A 655 -12.97 -1.84 43.82
C SER A 655 -12.26 -0.53 44.20
N GLU A 656 -11.73 -0.45 45.42
CA GLU A 656 -10.98 0.67 45.99
C GLU A 656 -9.63 0.88 45.30
N ASP A 657 -8.99 -0.17 44.78
CA ASP A 657 -7.71 -0.07 44.05
C ASP A 657 -7.87 0.63 42.69
N PHE A 658 -9.05 0.52 42.09
CA PHE A 658 -9.39 1.24 40.86
C PHE A 658 -9.72 2.70 41.14
N SER A 659 -10.38 2.98 42.28
CA SER A 659 -10.61 4.34 42.79
C SER A 659 -9.30 5.08 43.13
N ALA A 660 -8.24 4.35 43.55
CA ALA A 660 -6.90 4.91 43.76
C ALA A 660 -6.21 5.35 42.45
N LEU A 661 -6.48 4.65 41.34
CA LEU A 661 -6.01 4.99 40.00
C LEU A 661 -6.72 6.24 39.45
N LEU A 662 -7.99 6.42 39.83
CA LEU A 662 -8.86 7.51 39.40
C LEU A 662 -8.76 8.76 40.29
N SER A 663 -8.07 8.68 41.43
CA SER A 663 -7.70 9.84 42.26
C SER A 663 -6.34 10.45 41.88
N LEU A 664 -5.69 9.93 40.84
CA LEU A 664 -4.45 10.49 40.29
C LEU A 664 -4.69 11.85 39.59
N PRO A 665 -3.66 12.71 39.51
CA PRO A 665 -3.75 13.96 38.76
C PRO A 665 -4.08 13.73 37.27
N PRO A 666 -4.78 14.64 36.57
CA PRO A 666 -5.31 14.44 35.22
C PRO A 666 -4.29 13.97 34.18
N LYS A 667 -3.04 14.46 34.29
CA LYS A 667 -1.93 14.08 33.40
C LYS A 667 -1.52 12.61 33.56
N ARG A 668 -1.58 12.07 34.79
CA ARG A 668 -1.29 10.66 35.09
C ARG A 668 -2.50 9.76 34.84
N GLN A 669 -3.72 10.26 34.98
CA GLN A 669 -4.93 9.58 34.51
C GLN A 669 -4.88 9.37 32.99
N GLN A 670 -4.45 10.36 32.21
CA GLN A 670 -4.30 10.23 30.75
C GLN A 670 -3.26 9.20 30.31
N GLU A 671 -2.14 9.07 31.04
CA GLU A 671 -1.16 8.00 30.81
C GLU A 671 -1.73 6.63 31.20
N ALA A 672 -2.38 6.52 32.35
CA ALA A 672 -3.04 5.28 32.78
C ALA A 672 -4.15 4.84 31.81
N LEU A 673 -4.93 5.78 31.26
CA LEU A 673 -5.97 5.55 30.25
C LEU A 673 -5.40 5.09 28.90
N LYS A 674 -4.21 5.56 28.49
CA LYS A 674 -3.50 5.01 27.32
C LYS A 674 -3.11 3.55 27.52
N HIS A 675 -2.82 3.13 28.76
CA HIS A 675 -2.51 1.75 29.11
C HIS A 675 -3.77 0.87 29.34
N LEU A 676 -4.96 1.46 29.53
CA LEU A 676 -6.24 0.73 29.62
C LEU A 676 -6.73 0.16 28.28
N CYS A 677 -6.35 0.75 27.14
CA CYS A 677 -6.60 0.14 25.81
C CYS A 677 -5.89 -1.22 25.67
N TRP A 678 -4.70 -1.37 26.28
CA TRP A 678 -3.99 -2.64 26.37
C TRP A 678 -4.70 -3.68 27.27
N LEU A 679 -5.53 -3.27 28.23
CA LEU A 679 -6.27 -4.21 29.09
C LEU A 679 -7.45 -4.87 28.35
N SER A 680 -8.02 -4.20 27.34
CA SER A 680 -8.99 -4.81 26.41
C SER A 680 -8.33 -5.77 25.42
N GLU A 681 -7.12 -5.45 24.94
CA GLU A 681 -6.31 -6.36 24.11
C GLU A 681 -5.80 -7.60 24.89
N MET A 682 -5.96 -7.61 26.22
CA MET A 682 -5.56 -8.69 27.14
C MET A 682 -6.75 -9.43 27.80
N ASP A 683 -7.99 -9.24 27.33
CA ASP A 683 -9.23 -9.85 27.86
C ASP A 683 -9.54 -9.54 29.36
N LEU A 684 -8.95 -8.50 29.94
CA LEU A 684 -9.15 -8.11 31.34
C LEU A 684 -10.29 -7.09 31.54
N PHE A 685 -10.96 -6.70 30.45
CA PHE A 685 -12.12 -5.81 30.46
C PHE A 685 -13.41 -6.57 30.80
N THR A 686 -13.41 -7.28 31.93
CA THR A 686 -14.48 -8.19 32.36
C THR A 686 -15.77 -7.47 32.75
N PRO A 687 -16.94 -8.14 32.72
CA PRO A 687 -18.24 -7.54 33.06
C PRO A 687 -18.30 -6.77 34.41
N PRO A 688 -17.65 -7.23 35.51
CA PRO A 688 -17.62 -6.47 36.77
C PRO A 688 -16.91 -5.12 36.65
N ASN A 689 -15.81 -5.06 35.89
CA ASN A 689 -15.06 -3.82 35.67
C ASN A 689 -15.81 -2.87 34.75
N ARG A 690 -16.50 -3.38 33.72
CA ARG A 690 -17.39 -2.60 32.85
C ARG A 690 -18.52 -1.96 33.65
N ARG A 691 -19.17 -2.74 34.52
CA ARG A 691 -20.24 -2.27 35.41
C ARG A 691 -19.75 -1.16 36.35
N LEU A 692 -18.54 -1.27 36.91
CA LEU A 692 -17.95 -0.25 37.78
C LEU A 692 -17.70 1.09 37.06
N PHE A 693 -17.34 1.04 35.78
CA PHE A 693 -17.16 2.22 34.93
C PHE A 693 -18.49 2.91 34.59
N LEU A 694 -19.56 2.12 34.41
CA LEU A 694 -20.86 2.59 33.96
C LEU A 694 -21.74 3.18 35.09
N THR A 695 -21.52 2.79 36.35
CA THR A 695 -22.39 3.19 37.49
C THR A 695 -21.88 4.37 38.31
N HIS A 696 -20.65 4.86 38.10
CA HIS A 696 -20.05 5.89 38.97
C HIS A 696 -20.03 7.31 38.32
N PRO A 697 -20.61 8.35 38.97
CA PRO A 697 -20.88 9.65 38.34
C PRO A 697 -19.66 10.44 37.83
N THR A 698 -18.50 10.32 38.48
CA THR A 698 -17.27 11.03 38.10
C THR A 698 -16.55 10.41 36.89
N HIS A 699 -16.99 9.24 36.39
CA HIS A 699 -16.28 8.49 35.35
C HIS A 699 -16.73 8.81 33.91
N ALA A 700 -17.74 9.68 33.75
CA ALA A 700 -18.30 10.06 32.44
C ALA A 700 -17.27 10.69 31.47
N HIS A 701 -16.34 11.51 31.98
CA HIS A 701 -15.28 12.11 31.15
C HIS A 701 -14.16 11.12 30.75
N ALA A 702 -13.87 10.12 31.59
CA ALA A 702 -12.94 9.05 31.26
C ALA A 702 -13.54 8.12 30.20
N LEU A 703 -14.84 7.82 30.32
CA LEU A 703 -15.63 7.10 29.32
C LEU A 703 -15.66 7.83 27.96
N GLN A 704 -15.82 9.15 27.97
CA GLN A 704 -15.75 10.01 26.76
C GLN A 704 -14.42 9.85 26.02
N ALA A 705 -13.29 9.89 26.74
CA ALA A 705 -11.96 9.72 26.16
C ALA A 705 -11.69 8.29 25.67
N LEU A 706 -12.31 7.29 26.33
CA LEU A 706 -12.24 5.87 25.96
C LEU A 706 -13.03 5.60 24.67
N PHE A 707 -14.30 6.03 24.59
CA PHE A 707 -15.17 5.79 23.43
C PHE A 707 -14.64 6.44 22.15
N MET A 708 -14.04 7.64 22.24
CA MET A 708 -13.40 8.31 21.10
C MET A 708 -12.19 7.55 20.52
N ARG A 709 -11.56 6.65 21.29
CA ARG A 709 -10.38 5.88 20.86
C ARG A 709 -10.66 4.40 20.59
N LEU A 710 -11.77 3.87 21.10
CA LEU A 710 -12.13 2.45 21.04
C LEU A 710 -13.17 2.15 19.95
N LYS A 711 -12.95 2.71 18.75
CA LYS A 711 -13.77 2.53 17.54
C LYS A 711 -14.10 1.07 17.19
N ASN A 712 -13.34 0.11 17.74
CA ASN A 712 -13.42 -1.30 17.40
C ASN A 712 -14.05 -2.19 18.50
N LEU A 713 -14.42 -1.70 19.69
CA LEU A 713 -14.83 -2.56 20.82
C LEU A 713 -16.32 -2.84 20.99
N HIS A 714 -17.18 -2.32 20.10
CA HIS A 714 -18.65 -2.55 20.18
C HIS A 714 -19.04 -4.03 20.27
N HIS A 715 -18.24 -4.92 19.66
CA HIS A 715 -18.46 -6.36 19.66
C HIS A 715 -18.20 -7.04 21.03
N GLN A 716 -17.62 -6.34 22.02
CA GLN A 716 -17.28 -6.89 23.33
C GLN A 716 -18.31 -6.56 24.44
N PHE A 717 -19.29 -5.72 24.15
CA PHE A 717 -20.37 -5.36 25.08
C PHE A 717 -21.50 -6.39 25.00
N SER A 718 -21.94 -6.92 26.14
CA SER A 718 -23.09 -7.83 26.22
C SER A 718 -24.41 -7.07 26.32
N GLU A 719 -25.53 -7.75 26.08
CA GLU A 719 -26.87 -7.16 26.25
C GLU A 719 -27.10 -6.57 27.66
N THR A 720 -26.53 -7.20 28.68
CA THR A 720 -26.53 -6.71 30.06
C THR A 720 -25.74 -5.41 30.25
N ASP A 721 -24.66 -5.19 29.49
CA ASP A 721 -23.90 -3.93 29.54
C ASP A 721 -24.73 -2.78 28.91
N TYR A 722 -25.49 -3.08 27.85
CA TYR A 722 -26.40 -2.13 27.21
C TYR A 722 -27.63 -1.82 28.08
N ALA A 723 -28.23 -2.81 28.73
CA ALA A 723 -29.33 -2.60 29.68
C ALA A 723 -28.90 -1.76 30.90
N LEU A 724 -27.64 -1.89 31.33
CA LEU A 724 -27.09 -1.11 32.45
C LEU A 724 -26.76 0.34 32.05
N LEU A 725 -26.35 0.56 30.79
CA LEU A 725 -26.30 1.90 30.20
C LEU A 725 -27.70 2.52 30.19
N GLU A 726 -28.72 1.77 29.77
CA GLU A 726 -30.13 2.20 29.73
C GLU A 726 -30.70 2.54 31.12
N GLU A 727 -30.35 1.79 32.17
CA GLU A 727 -30.78 2.02 33.56
C GLU A 727 -30.17 3.29 34.21
N HIS A 728 -28.97 3.70 33.78
CA HIS A 728 -28.26 4.86 34.34
C HIS A 728 -28.20 6.06 33.40
N LEU A 729 -28.94 5.99 32.30
CA LEU A 729 -28.91 6.90 31.17
C LEU A 729 -29.37 8.33 31.54
N ASP A 730 -30.36 8.45 32.42
CA ASP A 730 -30.93 9.73 32.89
C ASP A 730 -29.93 10.58 33.70
N LYS A 731 -28.79 10.00 34.12
CA LYS A 731 -27.79 10.63 35.00
C LYS A 731 -26.52 11.07 34.26
N LEU A 732 -26.41 10.82 32.96
CA LEU A 732 -25.21 11.07 32.17
C LEU A 732 -25.39 12.30 31.26
N LEU A 733 -24.74 13.41 31.59
CA LEU A 733 -24.68 14.66 30.80
C LEU A 733 -24.08 14.47 29.38
N ALA A 734 -23.55 13.28 29.07
CA ALA A 734 -22.79 12.95 27.86
C ALA A 734 -23.64 12.62 26.61
N LEU A 735 -24.98 12.62 26.72
CA LEU A 735 -25.86 12.10 25.66
C LEU A 735 -26.14 13.03 24.48
N GLN A 736 -26.03 14.35 24.63
CA GLN A 736 -26.15 15.25 23.46
C GLN A 736 -25.05 14.93 22.42
N ILE A 737 -23.84 14.67 22.91
CA ILE A 737 -22.66 14.38 22.08
C ILE A 737 -22.67 12.93 21.59
N ALA A 738 -23.18 11.99 22.39
CA ALA A 738 -23.35 10.60 21.95
C ALA A 738 -24.45 10.48 20.87
N ALA A 739 -25.55 11.24 21.00
CA ALA A 739 -26.59 11.30 19.98
C ALA A 739 -26.08 11.92 18.66
N ASP A 740 -25.30 13.01 18.73
CA ASP A 740 -24.66 13.62 17.57
C ASP A 740 -23.62 12.69 16.90
N PHE A 741 -22.89 11.90 17.71
CA PHE A 741 -21.95 10.89 17.23
C PHE A 741 -22.64 9.69 16.54
N LEU A 742 -23.78 9.26 17.06
CA LEU A 742 -24.55 8.11 16.54
C LEU A 742 -25.39 8.48 15.29
N ALA A 743 -25.73 9.76 15.11
CA ALA A 743 -26.42 10.27 13.93
C ALA A 743 -25.53 10.26 12.66
N ASP A 744 -24.21 10.28 12.81
CA ASP A 744 -23.28 10.45 11.68
C ASP A 744 -23.03 9.14 10.89
N LYS A 745 -23.30 7.94 11.45
CA LYS A 745 -22.93 6.65 10.80
C LYS A 745 -23.97 5.53 10.89
N ARG A 746 -24.33 4.97 9.72
CA ARG A 746 -25.21 3.81 9.47
C ARG A 746 -24.65 2.45 9.94
N GLN A 747 -24.17 2.32 11.18
CA GLN A 747 -23.63 1.04 11.71
C GLN A 747 -24.01 0.79 13.17
N LEU A 748 -25.31 0.86 13.48
CA LEU A 748 -25.85 0.39 14.76
C LEU A 748 -26.71 -0.84 14.53
N THR A 749 -26.59 -1.81 15.44
CA THR A 749 -27.48 -2.98 15.47
C THR A 749 -28.91 -2.54 15.79
N LEU A 750 -29.91 -3.28 15.30
CA LEU A 750 -31.33 -3.00 15.49
C LEU A 750 -31.73 -2.81 16.98
N ILE A 751 -31.00 -3.46 17.88
CA ILE A 751 -31.22 -3.40 19.33
C ILE A 751 -30.70 -2.08 19.92
N ALA A 752 -29.56 -1.57 19.46
CA ALA A 752 -29.05 -0.26 19.86
C ALA A 752 -29.98 0.88 19.38
N TRP A 753 -30.62 0.71 18.22
CA TRP A 753 -31.66 1.62 17.75
C TRP A 753 -32.92 1.60 18.62
N ARG A 754 -33.36 0.42 19.09
CA ARG A 754 -34.54 0.28 19.98
C ARG A 754 -34.36 0.96 21.33
N ALA A 755 -33.14 0.99 21.86
CA ALA A 755 -32.83 1.71 23.10
C ALA A 755 -32.81 3.23 22.89
N VAL A 756 -32.29 3.72 21.76
CA VAL A 756 -32.04 5.16 21.52
C VAL A 756 -33.26 5.95 21.00
N ILE A 757 -34.17 5.31 20.26
CA ILE A 757 -35.33 5.98 19.62
C ILE A 757 -36.36 6.55 20.62
N PRO A 758 -36.78 5.82 21.67
CA PRO A 758 -37.74 6.35 22.65
C PRO A 758 -37.22 7.60 23.38
N LEU A 759 -35.89 7.75 23.51
CA LEU A 759 -35.22 8.88 24.17
C LEU A 759 -35.21 10.15 23.32
N ALA A 760 -34.94 10.02 22.01
CA ALA A 760 -34.99 11.15 21.08
C ALA A 760 -36.40 11.76 20.98
N ILE A 761 -37.44 10.92 21.12
CA ILE A 761 -38.85 11.32 21.10
C ILE A 761 -39.27 12.02 22.41
N LYS A 762 -38.66 11.66 23.55
CA LYS A 762 -39.07 12.13 24.88
C LYS A 762 -38.52 13.51 25.27
N GLN A 763 -37.43 13.98 24.66
CA GLN A 763 -36.77 15.25 25.02
C GLN A 763 -36.93 16.43 24.05
N GLN A 764 -37.47 16.24 22.83
CA GLN A 764 -37.79 17.37 21.93
C GLN A 764 -39.29 17.52 21.71
N SER A 765 -39.97 18.09 22.71
CA SER A 765 -41.28 18.72 22.51
C SER A 765 -41.07 20.00 21.68
N GLY A 766 -41.02 19.90 20.35
CA GLY A 766 -40.91 21.10 19.51
C GLY A 766 -40.91 20.93 18.00
N THR A 767 -40.37 19.86 17.41
CA THR A 767 -40.16 19.84 15.95
C THR A 767 -40.70 18.59 15.29
N GLY A 768 -41.87 18.73 14.66
CA GLY A 768 -42.52 17.70 13.84
C GLY A 768 -41.64 17.12 12.73
N GLN A 769 -40.53 17.78 12.38
CA GLN A 769 -39.57 17.32 11.38
C GLN A 769 -38.78 16.06 11.79
N LEU A 770 -38.41 15.91 13.07
CA LEU A 770 -37.68 14.70 13.53
C LEU A 770 -38.64 13.51 13.66
N LYS A 771 -39.87 13.77 14.10
CA LYS A 771 -40.95 12.77 14.13
C LYS A 771 -41.29 12.31 12.71
N GLU A 772 -41.46 13.23 11.75
CA GLU A 772 -41.66 12.89 10.33
C GLU A 772 -40.46 12.14 9.73
N TRP A 773 -39.23 12.52 10.08
CA TRP A 773 -38.03 11.86 9.58
C TRP A 773 -37.90 10.43 10.13
N LEU A 774 -38.15 10.24 11.44
CA LEU A 774 -38.16 8.93 12.10
C LEU A 774 -39.33 8.07 11.64
N GLU A 775 -40.53 8.62 11.44
CA GLU A 775 -41.68 7.90 10.88
C GLU A 775 -41.43 7.51 9.42
N ARG A 776 -40.81 8.37 8.60
CA ARG A 776 -40.39 8.01 7.23
C ARG A 776 -39.33 6.93 7.22
N HIS A 777 -38.40 6.91 8.18
CA HIS A 777 -37.34 5.91 8.24
C HIS A 777 -37.83 4.57 8.81
N TRP A 778 -38.66 4.63 9.87
CA TRP A 778 -39.32 3.48 10.49
C TRP A 778 -40.31 2.81 9.53
N ASN A 779 -41.09 3.59 8.76
CA ASN A 779 -41.96 3.02 7.73
C ASN A 779 -41.17 2.46 6.53
N LYS A 780 -39.95 2.97 6.26
CA LYS A 780 -39.03 2.39 5.27
C LYS A 780 -38.54 1.01 5.67
N ASP A 781 -38.17 0.82 6.94
CA ASP A 781 -37.60 -0.46 7.42
C ASP A 781 -38.68 -1.44 7.93
N ALA A 782 -39.82 -0.97 8.42
CA ALA A 782 -40.98 -1.82 8.73
C ALA A 782 -41.63 -2.39 7.45
N SER A 783 -41.61 -1.65 6.34
CA SER A 783 -42.04 -2.19 5.03
C SER A 783 -41.14 -3.31 4.49
N PHE A 784 -39.92 -3.43 5.02
CA PHE A 784 -38.98 -4.50 4.70
C PHE A 784 -39.25 -5.78 5.51
N LEU A 785 -39.97 -5.69 6.63
CA LEU A 785 -40.28 -6.82 7.50
C LEU A 785 -41.68 -7.42 7.24
N ASP A 786 -42.65 -6.65 6.75
CA ASP A 786 -43.95 -7.19 6.33
C ASP A 786 -43.96 -7.73 4.88
N SER A 787 -42.89 -7.53 4.10
CA SER A 787 -42.76 -8.06 2.73
C SER A 787 -42.08 -9.43 2.64
N ALA A 788 -41.76 -10.07 3.77
CA ALA A 788 -41.37 -11.49 3.84
C ALA A 788 -42.58 -12.45 3.82
N SER A 789 -43.74 -12.01 3.31
CA SER A 789 -44.81 -12.90 2.87
C SER A 789 -45.43 -12.44 1.54
N GLY A 790 -44.89 -12.92 0.42
CA GLY A 790 -45.64 -13.16 -0.83
C GLY A 790 -45.81 -12.02 -1.86
N ARG A 791 -45.20 -12.29 -3.04
CA ARG A 791 -45.61 -11.94 -4.43
C ARG A 791 -45.69 -10.46 -4.91
N HIS A 792 -44.91 -10.24 -5.98
CA HIS A 792 -45.13 -9.42 -7.19
C HIS A 792 -45.05 -7.86 -7.18
N ARG A 793 -44.11 -7.39 -8.04
CA ARG A 793 -44.13 -6.26 -9.00
C ARG A 793 -43.69 -4.84 -8.58
N LEU A 794 -42.74 -4.35 -9.39
CA LEU A 794 -42.53 -3.00 -9.98
C LEU A 794 -42.16 -1.81 -9.07
N PHE A 795 -40.96 -1.28 -9.33
CA PHE A 795 -40.52 0.06 -8.94
C PHE A 795 -41.05 1.12 -9.93
N THR A 796 -41.49 2.26 -9.40
CA THR A 796 -41.41 3.57 -10.08
C THR A 796 -40.77 4.58 -9.14
N SER A 797 -39.80 5.31 -9.68
CA SER A 797 -39.03 6.39 -9.05
C SER A 797 -39.88 7.62 -8.73
N THR A 798 -39.50 8.39 -7.71
CA THR A 798 -39.62 9.86 -7.74
C THR A 798 -38.51 10.51 -6.90
N SER A 799 -37.71 11.38 -7.52
CA SER A 799 -36.83 12.35 -6.89
C SER A 799 -37.63 13.58 -6.43
N PRO A 800 -37.16 14.36 -5.44
CA PRO A 800 -37.53 15.76 -5.31
C PRO A 800 -36.40 16.70 -5.77
N ALA A 801 -36.82 17.71 -6.53
CA ALA A 801 -36.02 18.81 -7.06
C ALA A 801 -35.54 19.78 -5.95
N LEU A 802 -34.39 20.39 -6.18
CA LEU A 802 -33.91 21.57 -5.46
C LEU A 802 -34.32 22.82 -6.25
N ASN A 803 -34.90 23.79 -5.54
CA ASN A 803 -35.31 25.10 -6.07
C ASN A 803 -34.10 26.05 -6.15
N ASP A 804 -34.01 26.73 -7.29
CA ASP A 804 -33.24 27.94 -7.55
C ASP A 804 -33.91 29.15 -6.91
N GLN A 805 -33.26 29.85 -5.96
CA GLN A 805 -33.42 31.30 -5.74
C GLN A 805 -32.17 31.83 -5.00
N ASP A 806 -31.34 32.59 -5.72
CA ASP A 806 -30.77 33.90 -5.31
C ASP A 806 -29.58 34.26 -6.20
N ILE A 807 -29.90 34.95 -7.30
CA ILE A 807 -28.98 35.74 -8.12
C ILE A 807 -29.44 37.19 -7.95
N ASP A 808 -28.59 38.05 -7.39
CA ASP A 808 -28.40 39.43 -7.88
C ASP A 808 -27.32 40.19 -7.08
N ALA A 809 -26.16 40.41 -7.72
CA ALA A 809 -25.30 41.57 -7.48
C ALA A 809 -24.43 41.84 -8.72
N PRO A 810 -24.45 43.04 -9.33
CA PRO A 810 -23.71 43.31 -10.55
C PRO A 810 -22.23 43.62 -10.27
N ILE A 811 -21.34 42.90 -10.96
CA ILE A 811 -19.90 43.13 -10.97
C ILE A 811 -19.57 44.28 -11.95
N LYS A 812 -18.88 45.31 -11.46
CA LYS A 812 -18.32 46.41 -12.28
C LYS A 812 -17.16 45.90 -13.17
N PRO A 813 -17.02 46.38 -14.42
CA PRO A 813 -15.89 46.03 -15.27
C PRO A 813 -14.63 46.80 -14.85
N GLY A 814 -13.53 46.06 -14.62
CA GLY A 814 -12.18 46.61 -14.51
C GLY A 814 -11.59 46.96 -15.89
N PRO A 815 -10.55 47.81 -15.94
CA PRO A 815 -10.02 48.36 -17.18
C PRO A 815 -9.18 47.32 -17.97
N PRO A 816 -9.06 47.47 -19.31
CA PRO A 816 -8.31 46.55 -20.15
C PRO A 816 -6.79 46.71 -19.96
N PRO A 817 -6.00 45.67 -20.23
CA PRO A 817 -4.55 45.70 -20.07
C PRO A 817 -3.87 46.46 -21.20
N LEU A 818 -2.84 47.24 -20.81
CA LEU A 818 -1.87 47.87 -21.70
C LEU A 818 -1.13 46.80 -22.50
N THR A 819 -1.14 46.95 -23.82
CA THR A 819 -0.31 46.20 -24.75
C THR A 819 1.06 46.85 -24.82
N ASP A 820 2.10 46.11 -24.46
CA ASP A 820 3.48 46.52 -24.72
C ASP A 820 4.08 45.63 -25.82
N SER A 821 4.18 46.24 -27.00
CA SER A 821 4.83 45.69 -28.17
C SER A 821 6.30 46.12 -28.15
N ARG A 822 7.23 45.16 -28.09
CA ARG A 822 8.57 45.23 -28.70
C ARG A 822 9.35 43.96 -28.37
N TYR A 823 9.59 43.13 -29.39
CA TYR A 823 10.94 42.76 -29.84
C TYR A 823 10.81 41.88 -31.09
N LYS A 824 11.16 42.48 -32.23
CA LYS A 824 11.50 41.82 -33.50
C LYS A 824 13.02 41.85 -33.64
N ASN A 825 13.55 40.84 -34.35
CA ASN A 825 14.93 40.61 -34.79
C ASN A 825 15.79 39.97 -33.68
N GLN A 826 16.19 38.70 -33.75
CA GLN A 826 16.95 38.00 -34.80
C GLN A 826 16.68 36.50 -34.81
#